data_AF-A0A1J1ICP4-F1
#
_entry.id   AF-A0A1J1ICP4-F1
#
_cell.length_a   1.000
_cell.length_b   1.000
_cell.length_c   1.000
_cell.angle_alpha   90.00
_cell.angle_beta   90.00
_cell.angle_gamma   90.00
#
_symmetry.space_group_name_H-M   'P 1'
#
loop_
_entity.id
_entity.type
_entity.pdbx_description
1 polymer ?
#
loop_
_entity_poly.entity_id
_entity_poly.type
_entity_poly.pdbx_seq_one_letter_code
_entity_poly.pdbx_strand_id
1 'polypeptide(L)'
;MSNLKKIGNEERESKFGYVFAVSGPVVTAERMAGSAMYELVRVGYYELVGEIIRLEGDMATIQVYEETSGVTVGDPVLRTGKPLSVELGPGIMGSIFDGIQRPLKDINELTQSIYIPKGVNIPALSKTTAWDFNPLNVKVGSHITGGDLYGVVHENTLVKHKLLVPPRAKGTIRYIAPPGNYTVEDVILETEFDGEVNKYTMLQVWPVRQPRPCTEKLPANHPLLTGQRVLDSLFPCVQGGTTAIPGAFGCGKTVISQALSKYSNSDVIVYVGCGERGNEMSEVLRDFPELSVEIDGVTESIMKRTALVANTSNMPVAAREASIYTGITLSEYFRDMGYNVSMMADSTSRWAEALREISGRLAEMPADSGYPAYLGARLASFYERAGRVKCLGNPEREGSVSIVGAVSPPGGDFSDPVTSATLGIVQVFWGLDKKLAQRKHFPSINWLISYSKYMRALDDFYDKNFPEFVPLRTKVKEILQEEEDLSEIVQLVGKASLAETDKITLEVAKLLKDDFLQQNSYSSYDRFCPFYKTVGMLRNIIAFYDMARHAVESTAQSENKITWNVIRDSMGNMLYQLSSMKFKDPSLRSRKYLNRAIEMANQNEKILMSLLSIVENDKCCDCGSRDVEYASYNLGIFLCCVCSQIHRSLGSHLSKIKHLSLDYWEDSQIRQLMDIGNKKAKLEYEKRIPACYRVPKAGEQHLQTLLEQFIRSKYERREFANPRQMPSFTLGKMENYLMKKGKEDNKYHPRKFVLNETDDTLRYYVKEEKSPKAILRISELNVVFARQFKSDMVHKNCLQITYLSPANSTRHIFVYHEDAEIIINWYQAIRCAKLHYFQVAYPSANESDLLPLLTKDFAREGYLMKTGPRPTDAYRRRWCTLDRRKLMYHNDILDGFPKGEIFIGHSLDGYCIRVGVANDFKDQGFSFSLFTPERIYNFSSSTSQDRDEWMNAIQKIIDKPLTPADISLCARLERKRNVTMNFLSGR
;
A
#
# COMPACT_ATOMS: atom_id res chain seq x y z
N MET A 1 -21.12 -42.93 19.47
CA MET A 1 -21.56 -44.30 19.15
C MET A 1 -21.37 -45.32 20.29
N SER A 2 -21.20 -44.89 21.55
CA SER A 2 -20.74 -45.79 22.63
C SER A 2 -21.80 -46.71 23.26
N ASN A 3 -23.10 -46.41 23.11
CA ASN A 3 -24.22 -47.24 23.59
C ASN A 3 -24.76 -48.21 22.53
N LEU A 4 -24.01 -48.47 21.47
CA LEU A 4 -24.37 -49.50 20.49
C LEU A 4 -24.06 -50.89 21.08
N LYS A 5 -25.03 -51.80 20.98
CA LYS A 5 -24.89 -53.18 21.42
C LYS A 5 -23.70 -53.81 20.68
N LYS A 6 -22.83 -54.50 21.43
CA LYS A 6 -21.76 -55.35 20.87
C LYS A 6 -22.32 -56.73 20.58
N ILE A 7 -21.70 -57.46 19.66
CA ILE A 7 -22.05 -58.84 19.32
C ILE A 7 -21.97 -59.72 20.57
N GLY A 8 -20.95 -59.54 21.41
CA GLY A 8 -20.79 -60.29 22.66
C GLY A 8 -21.77 -59.93 23.78
N ASN A 9 -22.54 -58.85 23.67
CA ASN A 9 -23.46 -58.38 24.72
C ASN A 9 -24.93 -58.78 24.44
N GLU A 10 -25.26 -59.33 23.28
CA GLU A 10 -26.64 -59.60 22.88
C GLU A 10 -26.93 -61.11 22.80
N GLU A 11 -27.72 -61.63 23.74
CA GLU A 11 -28.05 -63.06 23.84
C GLU A 11 -29.12 -63.54 22.85
N ARG A 12 -29.80 -62.63 22.13
CA ARG A 12 -30.91 -62.97 21.23
C ARG A 12 -30.45 -63.20 19.79
N GLU A 13 -30.36 -64.47 19.38
CA GLU A 13 -30.04 -64.90 17.99
C GLU A 13 -30.91 -64.20 16.93
N SER A 14 -32.19 -63.94 17.22
CA SER A 14 -33.14 -63.26 16.31
C SER A 14 -32.71 -61.87 15.80
N LYS A 15 -31.73 -61.23 16.44
CA LYS A 15 -31.25 -59.89 16.05
C LYS A 15 -30.08 -59.94 15.07
N PHE A 16 -29.47 -61.10 14.88
CA PHE A 16 -28.35 -61.28 13.95
C PHE A 16 -28.86 -61.66 12.56
N GLY A 17 -28.30 -61.00 11.55
CA GLY A 17 -28.21 -61.55 10.20
C GLY A 17 -26.86 -62.22 9.98
N TYR A 18 -26.68 -62.81 8.80
CA TYR A 18 -25.43 -63.44 8.41
C TYR A 18 -24.98 -62.95 7.04
N VAL A 19 -23.68 -62.75 6.87
CA VAL A 19 -23.10 -62.35 5.58
C VAL A 19 -23.31 -63.46 4.55
N PHE A 20 -24.04 -63.15 3.49
CA PHE A 20 -24.29 -64.04 2.35
C PHE A 20 -23.24 -63.85 1.25
N ALA A 21 -22.91 -62.60 0.92
CA ALA A 21 -21.93 -62.26 -0.12
C ALA A 21 -21.19 -60.95 0.19
N VAL A 22 -19.92 -60.86 -0.23
CA VAL A 22 -19.08 -59.66 -0.09
C VAL A 22 -18.51 -59.29 -1.45
N SER A 23 -18.73 -58.04 -1.89
CA SER A 23 -18.20 -57.50 -3.16
C SER A 23 -17.66 -56.10 -2.94
N GLY A 24 -16.35 -56.00 -2.70
CA GLY A 24 -15.72 -54.72 -2.34
C GLY A 24 -16.35 -54.12 -1.08
N PRO A 25 -16.77 -52.84 -1.10
CA PRO A 25 -17.37 -52.18 0.08
C PRO A 25 -18.83 -52.59 0.35
N VAL A 26 -19.45 -53.36 -0.56
CA VAL A 26 -20.85 -53.78 -0.45
C VAL A 26 -20.91 -55.21 0.09
N VAL A 27 -21.69 -55.40 1.15
CA VAL A 27 -21.93 -56.69 1.81
C VAL A 27 -23.42 -56.98 1.72
N THR A 28 -23.78 -58.17 1.26
CA THR A 28 -25.17 -58.67 1.29
C THR A 28 -25.32 -59.61 2.46
N ALA A 29 -26.28 -59.34 3.34
CA ALA A 29 -26.59 -60.16 4.50
C ALA A 29 -28.00 -60.76 4.40
N GLU A 30 -28.16 -62.02 4.79
CA GLU A 30 -29.44 -62.73 4.90
C GLU A 30 -29.94 -62.74 6.36
N ARG A 31 -31.21 -63.11 6.56
CA ARG A 31 -31.90 -63.10 7.87
C ARG A 31 -31.97 -61.70 8.50
N MET A 32 -32.18 -60.70 7.66
CA MET A 32 -32.24 -59.29 8.06
C MET A 32 -33.69 -58.76 8.17
N ALA A 33 -34.69 -59.65 8.28
CA ALA A 33 -36.09 -59.27 8.50
C ALA A 33 -36.27 -58.34 9.71
N GLY A 34 -36.91 -57.19 9.47
CA GLY A 34 -37.14 -56.14 10.48
C GLY A 34 -36.04 -55.08 10.57
N SER A 35 -35.09 -55.06 9.63
CA SER A 35 -34.14 -53.95 9.49
C SER A 35 -34.76 -52.79 8.72
N ALA A 36 -34.37 -51.56 9.05
CA ALA A 36 -34.80 -50.35 8.35
C ALA A 36 -33.78 -49.90 7.29
N MET A 37 -34.26 -49.19 6.28
CA MET A 37 -33.40 -48.51 5.31
C MET A 37 -32.59 -47.42 6.01
N TYR A 38 -31.30 -47.29 5.68
CA TYR A 38 -30.32 -46.39 6.32
C TYR A 38 -30.04 -46.68 7.80
N GLU A 39 -30.39 -47.88 8.27
CA GLU A 39 -30.03 -48.34 9.60
C GLU A 39 -28.54 -48.71 9.67
N LEU A 40 -27.90 -48.35 10.77
CA LEU A 40 -26.52 -48.70 11.05
C LEU A 40 -26.42 -50.14 11.56
N VAL A 41 -25.44 -50.88 11.08
CA VAL A 41 -25.20 -52.29 11.42
C VAL A 41 -23.72 -52.51 11.75
N ARG A 42 -23.43 -53.60 12.47
CA ARG A 42 -22.08 -54.07 12.77
C ARG A 42 -21.83 -55.37 12.03
N VAL A 43 -20.91 -55.36 11.08
CA VAL A 43 -20.65 -56.47 10.16
C VAL A 43 -19.37 -57.20 10.57
N GLY A 44 -19.42 -58.52 10.66
CA GLY A 44 -18.25 -59.35 10.93
C GLY A 44 -17.85 -59.41 12.39
N TYR A 45 -16.91 -60.31 12.70
CA TYR A 45 -16.34 -60.44 14.04
C TYR A 45 -15.57 -59.20 14.49
N TYR A 46 -15.07 -58.41 13.54
CA TYR A 46 -14.44 -57.12 13.81
C TYR A 46 -15.45 -55.98 14.06
N GLU A 47 -16.76 -56.24 14.01
CA GLU A 47 -17.82 -55.23 14.24
C GLU A 47 -17.67 -53.97 13.36
N LEU A 48 -17.34 -54.18 12.08
CA LEU A 48 -17.18 -53.09 11.12
C LEU A 48 -18.48 -52.29 10.99
N VAL A 49 -18.39 -50.97 10.98
CA VAL A 49 -19.57 -50.11 10.84
C VAL A 49 -20.08 -50.17 9.41
N GLY A 50 -21.35 -50.50 9.23
CA GLY A 50 -22.03 -50.43 7.93
C GLY A 50 -23.40 -49.77 8.01
N GLU A 51 -23.96 -49.41 6.86
CA GLU A 51 -25.30 -48.83 6.71
C GLU A 51 -26.09 -49.61 5.66
N ILE A 52 -27.35 -49.95 5.97
CA ILE A 52 -28.24 -50.63 5.03
C ILE A 52 -28.72 -49.66 3.96
N ILE A 53 -28.56 -50.02 2.70
CA ILE A 53 -28.91 -49.18 1.54
C ILE A 53 -30.03 -49.77 0.67
N ARG A 54 -30.18 -51.10 0.64
CA ARG A 54 -31.25 -51.78 -0.10
C ARG A 54 -31.78 -52.97 0.70
N LEU A 55 -33.07 -53.21 0.61
CA LEU A 55 -33.76 -54.33 1.26
C LEU A 55 -34.53 -55.10 0.19
N GLU A 56 -34.27 -56.40 0.07
CA GLU A 56 -34.92 -57.32 -0.87
C GLU A 56 -35.41 -58.56 -0.11
N GLY A 57 -36.68 -58.54 0.31
CA GLY A 57 -37.24 -59.60 1.14
C GLY A 57 -36.51 -59.70 2.49
N ASP A 58 -35.83 -60.83 2.71
CA ASP A 58 -35.03 -61.10 3.91
C ASP A 58 -33.52 -60.78 3.75
N MET A 59 -33.11 -60.35 2.56
CA MET A 59 -31.75 -59.90 2.28
C MET A 59 -31.63 -58.38 2.42
N ALA A 60 -30.54 -57.94 3.03
CA ALA A 60 -30.15 -56.54 3.13
C ALA A 60 -28.81 -56.31 2.46
N THR A 61 -28.75 -55.34 1.55
CA THR A 61 -27.49 -54.82 0.99
C THR A 61 -26.98 -53.72 1.91
N ILE A 62 -25.79 -53.92 2.43
CA ILE A 62 -25.11 -53.09 3.42
C ILE A 62 -23.88 -52.47 2.77
N GLN A 63 -23.72 -51.17 2.95
CA GLN A 63 -22.50 -50.44 2.61
C GLN A 63 -21.62 -50.34 3.85
N VAL A 64 -20.40 -50.87 3.79
CA VAL A 64 -19.47 -50.84 4.93
C VAL A 64 -18.60 -49.57 4.85
N TYR A 65 -18.50 -48.85 5.97
CA TYR A 65 -17.69 -47.63 6.10
C TYR A 65 -16.21 -47.89 6.33
N GLU A 66 -15.84 -49.15 6.50
CA GLU A 66 -14.49 -49.66 6.71
C GLU A 66 -14.07 -50.61 5.59
N GLU A 67 -12.80 -51.01 5.56
CA GLU A 67 -12.35 -52.05 4.64
C GLU A 67 -12.95 -53.41 5.00
N THR A 68 -13.59 -54.05 4.03
CA THR A 68 -14.20 -55.39 4.15
C THR A 68 -13.21 -56.54 3.99
N SER A 69 -11.93 -56.26 3.73
CA SER A 69 -10.89 -57.29 3.62
C SER A 69 -10.77 -58.06 4.94
N GLY A 70 -11.10 -59.36 4.90
CA GLY A 70 -11.12 -60.25 6.06
C GLY A 70 -12.53 -60.65 6.52
N VAL A 71 -13.61 -60.07 5.96
CA VAL A 71 -14.99 -60.52 6.19
C VAL A 71 -15.27 -61.76 5.36
N THR A 72 -15.81 -62.80 6.00
CA THR A 72 -16.15 -64.08 5.35
C THR A 72 -17.66 -64.33 5.28
N VAL A 73 -18.08 -65.22 4.37
CA VAL A 73 -19.48 -65.67 4.31
C VAL A 73 -19.80 -66.44 5.59
N GLY A 74 -20.96 -66.17 6.19
CA GLY A 74 -21.38 -66.72 7.48
C GLY A 74 -21.01 -65.84 8.69
N ASP A 75 -20.28 -64.75 8.48
CA ASP A 75 -19.99 -63.78 9.53
C ASP A 75 -21.29 -63.13 10.07
N PRO A 76 -21.38 -62.87 11.40
CA PRO A 76 -22.58 -62.27 11.97
C PRO A 76 -22.72 -60.78 11.61
N VAL A 77 -23.97 -60.33 11.46
CA VAL A 77 -24.33 -58.92 11.25
C VAL A 77 -25.32 -58.49 12.33
N LEU A 78 -24.91 -57.57 13.20
CA LEU A 78 -25.74 -57.06 14.28
C LEU A 78 -26.44 -55.75 13.88
N ARG A 79 -27.74 -55.70 14.15
CA ARG A 79 -28.61 -54.55 13.87
C ARG A 79 -28.68 -53.59 15.04
N THR A 80 -28.57 -52.29 14.79
CA THR A 80 -28.56 -51.28 15.87
C THR A 80 -29.91 -50.60 16.10
N GLY A 81 -30.83 -50.69 15.14
CA GLY A 81 -32.14 -50.04 15.15
C GLY A 81 -32.09 -48.52 14.99
N LYS A 82 -30.91 -47.94 14.71
CA LYS A 82 -30.71 -46.48 14.63
C LYS A 82 -29.97 -46.12 13.35
N PRO A 83 -30.28 -44.98 12.72
CA PRO A 83 -29.52 -44.47 11.60
C PRO A 83 -28.15 -43.95 12.06
N LEU A 84 -27.25 -43.70 11.10
CA LEU A 84 -25.98 -43.02 11.35
C LEU A 84 -26.23 -41.69 12.07
N SER A 85 -25.71 -41.60 13.29
CA SER A 85 -25.94 -40.48 14.20
C SER A 85 -24.64 -40.04 14.85
N VAL A 86 -24.53 -38.74 15.09
CA VAL A 86 -23.38 -38.08 15.70
C VAL A 86 -23.70 -37.69 17.15
N GLU A 87 -22.68 -37.73 18.00
CA GLU A 87 -22.74 -37.24 19.38
C GLU A 87 -22.42 -35.74 19.37
N LEU A 88 -23.33 -34.93 19.94
CA LEU A 88 -23.22 -33.49 20.02
C LEU A 88 -23.17 -33.08 21.50
N GLY A 89 -22.16 -32.29 21.88
CA GLY A 89 -21.93 -31.88 23.26
C GLY A 89 -20.58 -31.18 23.42
N PRO A 90 -20.17 -30.82 24.65
CA PRO A 90 -18.86 -30.21 24.90
C PRO A 90 -17.72 -31.22 24.65
N GLY A 91 -16.60 -30.74 24.10
CA GLY A 91 -15.43 -31.53 23.70
C GLY A 91 -15.27 -31.71 22.18
N ILE A 92 -16.07 -30.99 21.37
CA ILE A 92 -16.00 -31.02 19.90
C ILE A 92 -14.96 -30.02 19.39
N MET A 93 -14.82 -28.88 20.06
CA MET A 93 -13.92 -27.81 19.62
C MET A 93 -12.46 -28.21 19.83
N GLY A 94 -11.64 -28.05 18.79
CA GLY A 94 -10.24 -28.47 18.81
C GLY A 94 -10.03 -29.98 18.65
N SER A 95 -11.10 -30.76 18.52
CA SER A 95 -11.04 -32.20 18.24
C SER A 95 -10.97 -32.47 16.74
N ILE A 96 -10.30 -33.56 16.39
CA ILE A 96 -10.13 -34.02 15.01
C ILE A 96 -10.83 -35.36 14.86
N PHE A 97 -11.84 -35.40 14.00
CA PHE A 97 -12.68 -36.56 13.76
C PHE A 97 -12.38 -37.22 12.42
N ASP A 98 -12.65 -38.51 12.31
CA ASP A 98 -12.80 -39.17 11.00
C ASP A 98 -14.23 -38.99 10.43
N GLY A 99 -14.50 -39.61 9.26
CA GLY A 99 -15.81 -39.48 8.60
C GLY A 99 -17.02 -39.98 9.38
N ILE A 100 -16.83 -40.88 10.36
CA ILE A 100 -17.88 -41.42 11.23
C ILE A 100 -17.79 -40.88 12.67
N GLN A 101 -17.08 -39.77 12.86
CA GLN A 101 -16.95 -39.03 14.11
C GLN A 101 -16.11 -39.72 15.22
N ARG A 102 -15.09 -40.49 14.87
CA ARG A 102 -14.11 -41.03 15.85
C ARG A 102 -12.92 -40.07 16.02
N PRO A 103 -12.49 -39.78 17.26
CA PRO A 103 -11.36 -38.89 17.52
C PRO A 103 -10.03 -39.55 17.13
N LEU A 104 -9.29 -38.95 16.19
CA LEU A 104 -8.02 -39.50 15.68
C LEU A 104 -6.91 -39.48 16.74
N LYS A 105 -6.91 -38.48 17.61
CA LYS A 105 -5.93 -38.36 18.70
C LYS A 105 -6.08 -39.51 19.70
N ASP A 106 -7.31 -39.77 20.14
CA ASP A 106 -7.59 -40.82 21.12
C ASP A 106 -7.39 -42.22 20.52
N ILE A 107 -7.65 -42.41 19.22
CA ILE A 107 -7.28 -43.65 18.50
C ILE A 107 -5.78 -43.91 18.60
N ASN A 108 -4.96 -42.90 18.33
CA ASN A 108 -3.51 -43.01 18.39
C ASN A 108 -3.03 -43.29 19.82
N GLU A 109 -3.56 -42.56 20.81
CA GLU A 109 -3.21 -42.75 22.23
C GLU A 109 -3.61 -44.14 22.75
N LEU A 110 -4.76 -44.68 22.32
CA LEU A 110 -5.21 -46.01 22.74
C LEU A 110 -4.40 -47.14 22.09
N THR A 111 -4.12 -47.01 20.79
CA THR A 111 -3.50 -48.08 19.99
C THR A 111 -1.98 -48.04 19.97
N GLN A 112 -1.38 -46.89 20.34
CA GLN A 112 0.05 -46.62 20.24
C GLN A 112 0.63 -46.95 18.86
N SER A 113 -0.18 -46.73 17.81
CA SER A 113 0.12 -47.06 16.42
C SER A 113 -0.20 -45.89 15.51
N ILE A 114 0.54 -45.77 14.41
CA ILE A 114 0.28 -44.79 13.36
C ILE A 114 -0.89 -45.19 12.44
N TYR A 115 -1.35 -46.44 12.53
CA TYR A 115 -2.44 -46.97 11.72
C TYR A 115 -3.74 -47.05 12.52
N ILE A 116 -4.87 -46.80 11.84
CA ILE A 116 -6.21 -46.96 12.41
C ILE A 116 -6.59 -48.44 12.30
N PRO A 117 -6.79 -49.17 13.42
CA PRO A 117 -7.21 -50.56 13.36
C PRO A 117 -8.64 -50.70 12.83
N LYS A 118 -8.92 -51.84 12.19
CA LYS A 118 -10.29 -52.20 11.76
C LYS A 118 -11.17 -52.48 12.97
N GLY A 119 -12.42 -52.03 12.93
CA GLY A 119 -13.38 -52.29 14.00
C GLY A 119 -13.17 -51.47 15.27
N VAL A 120 -12.27 -50.47 15.28
CA VAL A 120 -12.01 -49.67 16.47
C VAL A 120 -13.26 -48.87 16.86
N ASN A 121 -13.72 -49.09 18.09
CA ASN A 121 -14.94 -48.47 18.63
C ASN A 121 -14.59 -47.61 19.85
N ILE A 122 -14.42 -46.31 19.61
CA ILE A 122 -14.10 -45.29 20.61
C ILE A 122 -15.25 -44.27 20.64
N PRO A 123 -15.66 -43.76 21.82
CA PRO A 123 -16.66 -42.70 21.91
C PRO A 123 -16.21 -41.44 21.17
N ALA A 124 -17.15 -40.65 20.63
CA ALA A 124 -16.77 -39.44 19.91
C ALA A 124 -16.26 -38.35 20.86
N LEU A 125 -16.88 -38.28 22.05
CA LEU A 125 -16.51 -37.35 23.11
C LEU A 125 -15.91 -38.11 24.30
N SER A 126 -14.93 -37.50 24.96
CA SER A 126 -14.34 -38.10 26.16
C SER A 126 -15.34 -38.15 27.30
N LYS A 127 -15.46 -39.33 27.91
CA LYS A 127 -16.34 -39.57 29.06
C LYS A 127 -15.67 -39.27 30.40
N THR A 128 -14.34 -39.13 30.40
CA THR A 128 -13.55 -38.90 31.61
C THR A 128 -13.33 -37.43 31.91
N THR A 129 -13.43 -36.55 30.90
CA THR A 129 -13.27 -35.10 31.07
C THR A 129 -14.49 -34.51 31.76
N ALA A 130 -14.25 -33.84 32.89
CA ALA A 130 -15.27 -33.08 33.59
C ALA A 130 -15.28 -31.62 33.12
N TRP A 131 -16.48 -31.06 32.99
CA TRP A 131 -16.75 -29.72 32.49
C TRP A 131 -17.49 -28.90 33.53
N ASP A 132 -17.15 -27.61 33.65
CA ASP A 132 -17.82 -26.67 34.53
C ASP A 132 -19.16 -26.25 33.94
N PHE A 133 -20.24 -26.74 34.55
CA PHE A 133 -21.62 -26.48 34.15
C PHE A 133 -22.20 -25.36 34.98
N ASN A 134 -22.80 -24.38 34.31
CA ASN A 134 -23.54 -23.29 34.92
C ASN A 134 -24.99 -23.29 34.40
N PRO A 135 -26.01 -23.59 35.24
CA PRO A 135 -27.40 -23.55 34.81
C PRO A 135 -27.84 -22.11 34.51
N LEU A 136 -28.71 -21.94 33.52
CA LEU A 136 -29.36 -20.65 33.23
C LEU A 136 -30.52 -20.41 34.21
N ASN A 137 -31.17 -19.24 34.15
CA ASN A 137 -32.31 -18.84 35.01
C ASN A 137 -33.60 -19.67 34.76
N VAL A 138 -33.49 -21.00 34.86
CA VAL A 138 -34.57 -21.95 34.67
C VAL A 138 -34.86 -22.62 36.02
N LYS A 139 -36.12 -22.64 36.43
CA LYS A 139 -36.54 -23.12 37.76
C LYS A 139 -37.21 -24.47 37.67
N VAL A 140 -37.09 -25.27 38.72
CA VAL A 140 -37.91 -26.49 38.86
C VAL A 140 -39.40 -26.12 38.78
N GLY A 141 -40.15 -26.85 37.96
CA GLY A 141 -41.56 -26.60 37.65
C GLY A 141 -41.80 -25.74 36.39
N SER A 142 -40.78 -25.13 35.77
CA SER A 142 -40.99 -24.39 34.53
C SER A 142 -41.19 -25.32 33.34
N HIS A 143 -42.01 -24.90 32.38
CA HIS A 143 -42.14 -25.57 31.08
C HIS A 143 -40.90 -25.31 30.22
N ILE A 144 -40.42 -26.36 29.56
CA ILE A 144 -39.31 -26.31 28.62
C ILE A 144 -39.69 -27.04 27.33
N THR A 145 -39.23 -26.51 26.20
CA THR A 145 -39.45 -27.08 24.86
C THR A 145 -38.13 -27.38 24.15
N GLY A 146 -38.23 -28.07 23.03
CA GLY A 146 -37.08 -28.47 22.22
C GLY A 146 -36.31 -27.26 21.71
N GLY A 147 -35.00 -27.28 21.90
CA GLY A 147 -34.10 -26.17 21.55
C GLY A 147 -33.87 -25.17 22.69
N ASP A 148 -34.63 -25.19 23.78
CA ASP A 148 -34.43 -24.25 24.88
C ASP A 148 -33.04 -24.39 25.52
N LEU A 149 -32.48 -23.26 25.94
CA LEU A 149 -31.23 -23.23 26.70
C LEU A 149 -31.47 -23.47 28.18
N TYR A 150 -30.85 -24.51 28.72
CA TYR A 150 -30.95 -24.83 30.15
C TYR A 150 -29.63 -24.59 30.92
N GLY A 151 -28.50 -24.48 30.24
CA GLY A 151 -27.24 -24.10 30.87
C GLY A 151 -26.11 -23.83 29.88
N VAL A 152 -24.97 -23.42 30.43
CA VAL A 152 -23.77 -23.05 29.68
C VAL A 152 -22.57 -23.78 30.27
N VAL A 153 -21.73 -24.31 29.38
CA VAL A 153 -20.46 -24.94 29.70
C VAL A 153 -19.34 -24.14 29.04
N HIS A 154 -18.28 -23.87 29.78
CA HIS A 154 -17.09 -23.21 29.25
C HIS A 154 -16.16 -24.27 28.64
N GLU A 155 -16.29 -24.51 27.33
CA GLU A 155 -15.47 -25.47 26.61
C GLU A 155 -14.05 -24.93 26.37
N ASN A 156 -13.95 -23.69 25.91
CA ASN A 156 -12.69 -22.98 25.68
C ASN A 156 -12.79 -21.52 26.17
N THR A 157 -11.67 -20.81 26.14
CA THR A 157 -11.61 -19.36 26.42
C THR A 157 -12.47 -18.54 25.44
N LEU A 158 -12.58 -18.97 24.18
CA LEU A 158 -13.34 -18.29 23.13
C LEU A 158 -14.81 -18.72 23.07
N VAL A 159 -15.07 -20.03 23.15
CA VAL A 159 -16.39 -20.59 22.86
C VAL A 159 -17.10 -20.98 24.14
N LYS A 160 -18.27 -20.36 24.36
CA LYS A 160 -19.21 -20.76 25.42
C LYS A 160 -20.18 -21.79 24.83
N HIS A 161 -20.09 -23.03 25.27
CA HIS A 161 -20.95 -24.10 24.79
C HIS A 161 -22.31 -23.99 25.46
N LYS A 162 -23.34 -23.64 24.70
CA LYS A 162 -24.69 -23.47 25.23
C LYS A 162 -25.45 -24.79 25.11
N LEU A 163 -25.88 -25.37 26.23
CA LEU A 163 -26.56 -26.65 26.25
C LEU A 163 -28.04 -26.50 25.87
N LEU A 164 -28.45 -27.33 24.92
CA LEU A 164 -29.77 -27.31 24.26
C LEU A 164 -30.59 -28.52 24.67
N VAL A 165 -31.87 -28.32 24.97
CA VAL A 165 -32.81 -29.45 25.04
C VAL A 165 -32.95 -30.06 23.64
N PRO A 166 -32.92 -31.40 23.49
CA PRO A 166 -33.11 -32.04 22.19
C PRO A 166 -34.41 -31.58 21.50
N PRO A 167 -34.43 -31.34 20.18
CA PRO A 167 -35.57 -30.68 19.51
C PRO A 167 -36.94 -31.36 19.63
N ARG A 168 -36.98 -32.68 19.90
CA ARG A 168 -38.23 -33.45 20.06
C ARG A 168 -38.72 -33.51 21.51
N ALA A 169 -37.90 -33.08 22.46
CA ALA A 169 -38.23 -33.11 23.88
C ALA A 169 -39.06 -31.88 24.27
N LYS A 170 -40.04 -32.10 25.15
CA LYS A 170 -40.85 -31.07 25.80
C LYS A 170 -41.28 -31.61 27.16
N GLY A 171 -41.52 -30.74 28.13
CA GLY A 171 -41.99 -31.16 29.45
C GLY A 171 -41.87 -30.08 30.51
N THR A 172 -42.23 -30.42 31.74
CA THR A 172 -41.97 -29.61 32.93
C THR A 172 -40.69 -30.08 33.61
N ILE A 173 -39.84 -29.15 34.02
CA ILE A 173 -38.57 -29.50 34.68
C ILE A 173 -38.83 -30.02 36.08
N ARG A 174 -38.37 -31.23 36.36
CA ARG A 174 -38.45 -31.85 37.68
C ARG A 174 -37.16 -31.67 38.47
N TYR A 175 -36.03 -31.76 37.79
CA TYR A 175 -34.71 -31.61 38.38
C TYR A 175 -33.76 -30.93 37.40
N ILE A 176 -32.93 -30.04 37.93
CA ILE A 176 -31.81 -29.42 37.23
C ILE A 176 -30.59 -29.50 38.14
N ALA A 177 -29.45 -29.91 37.60
CA ALA A 177 -28.22 -30.02 38.37
C ALA A 177 -27.73 -28.63 38.85
N PRO A 178 -27.16 -28.53 40.06
CA PRO A 178 -26.51 -27.30 40.54
C PRO A 178 -25.25 -26.99 39.72
N PRO A 179 -24.70 -25.76 39.82
CA PRO A 179 -23.42 -25.45 39.18
C PRO A 179 -22.30 -26.31 39.74
N GLY A 180 -21.43 -26.84 38.86
CA GLY A 180 -20.34 -27.71 39.27
C GLY A 180 -19.68 -28.45 38.11
N ASN A 181 -18.71 -29.31 38.45
CA ASN A 181 -17.99 -30.13 37.47
C ASN A 181 -18.73 -31.44 37.21
N TYR A 182 -19.14 -31.66 35.96
CA TYR A 182 -19.85 -32.85 35.53
C TYR A 182 -19.22 -33.45 34.28
N THR A 183 -19.34 -34.76 34.13
CA THR A 183 -18.97 -35.46 32.90
C THR A 183 -20.12 -35.40 31.89
N VAL A 184 -19.82 -35.80 30.67
CA VAL A 184 -20.76 -35.79 29.54
C VAL A 184 -21.92 -36.80 29.72
N GLU A 185 -21.75 -37.82 30.58
CA GLU A 185 -22.76 -38.84 30.87
C GLU A 185 -23.63 -38.53 32.09
N ASP A 186 -23.22 -37.57 32.93
CA ASP A 186 -23.98 -37.21 34.12
C ASP A 186 -25.33 -36.60 33.73
N VAL A 187 -26.37 -36.93 34.50
CA VAL A 187 -27.72 -36.44 34.28
C VAL A 187 -27.83 -35.01 34.81
N ILE A 188 -28.14 -34.07 33.92
CA ILE A 188 -28.18 -32.63 34.24
C ILE A 188 -29.61 -32.13 34.32
N LEU A 189 -30.51 -32.68 33.52
CA LEU A 189 -31.89 -32.23 33.43
C LEU A 189 -32.84 -33.42 33.42
N GLU A 190 -33.87 -33.38 34.27
CA GLU A 190 -35.00 -34.31 34.20
C GLU A 190 -36.27 -33.53 33.90
N THR A 191 -37.02 -33.97 32.88
CA THR A 191 -38.32 -33.40 32.53
C THR A 191 -39.41 -34.44 32.62
N GLU A 192 -40.59 -34.02 33.03
CA GLU A 192 -41.80 -34.82 33.04
C GLU A 192 -42.75 -34.38 31.92
N PHE A 193 -43.23 -35.34 31.13
CA PHE A 193 -44.23 -35.13 30.09
C PHE A 193 -45.15 -36.35 30.02
N ASP A 194 -46.47 -36.14 30.05
CA ASP A 194 -47.49 -37.20 30.06
C ASP A 194 -47.25 -38.32 31.10
N GLY A 195 -46.67 -37.97 32.26
CA GLY A 195 -46.37 -38.91 33.35
C GLY A 195 -45.08 -39.73 33.17
N GLU A 196 -44.38 -39.57 32.04
CA GLU A 196 -43.06 -40.18 31.81
C GLU A 196 -41.93 -39.18 32.16
N VAL A 197 -40.93 -39.66 32.92
CA VAL A 197 -39.76 -38.88 33.31
C VAL A 197 -38.61 -39.18 32.35
N ASN A 198 -38.21 -38.17 31.57
CA ASN A 198 -37.09 -38.23 30.65
C ASN A 198 -35.84 -37.60 31.27
N LYS A 199 -34.70 -38.27 31.14
CA LYS A 199 -33.39 -37.81 31.64
C LYS A 199 -32.53 -37.32 30.48
N TYR A 200 -31.88 -36.17 30.66
CA TYR A 200 -30.98 -35.56 29.70
C TYR A 200 -29.60 -35.33 30.31
N THR A 201 -28.58 -35.64 29.52
CA THR A 201 -27.17 -35.37 29.82
C THR A 201 -26.69 -34.18 28.97
N MET A 202 -25.40 -33.80 29.09
CA MET A 202 -24.82 -32.81 28.17
C MET A 202 -24.80 -33.27 26.72
N LEU A 203 -24.82 -34.60 26.50
CA LEU A 203 -24.70 -35.22 25.19
C LEU A 203 -26.06 -35.49 24.60
N GLN A 204 -26.23 -35.06 23.35
CA GLN A 204 -27.37 -35.43 22.52
C GLN A 204 -26.88 -36.21 21.30
N VAL A 205 -27.72 -37.12 20.81
CA VAL A 205 -27.44 -37.90 19.60
C VAL A 205 -28.39 -37.44 18.50
N TRP A 206 -27.83 -37.09 17.33
CA TRP A 206 -28.63 -36.60 16.20
C TRP A 206 -28.29 -37.34 14.89
N PRO A 207 -29.30 -37.78 14.10
CA PRO A 207 -29.07 -38.42 12.80
C PRO A 207 -28.47 -37.46 11.78
N VAL A 208 -27.39 -37.86 11.09
CA VAL A 208 -26.65 -36.94 10.19
C VAL A 208 -27.38 -36.60 8.89
N ARG A 209 -28.25 -37.51 8.43
CA ARG A 209 -29.06 -37.34 7.21
C ARG A 209 -30.30 -36.48 7.44
N GLN A 210 -30.68 -36.23 8.70
CA GLN A 210 -31.83 -35.37 9.03
C GLN A 210 -31.34 -33.95 9.35
N PRO A 211 -31.82 -32.92 8.63
CA PRO A 211 -31.48 -31.53 8.96
C PRO A 211 -32.04 -31.17 10.33
N ARG A 212 -31.30 -30.36 11.10
CA ARG A 212 -31.78 -29.87 12.39
C ARG A 212 -32.91 -28.85 12.20
N PRO A 213 -34.03 -29.00 12.94
CA PRO A 213 -35.19 -28.14 12.77
C PRO A 213 -34.89 -26.69 13.23
N CYS A 214 -35.54 -25.72 12.60
CA CYS A 214 -35.43 -24.29 12.93
C CYS A 214 -36.83 -23.66 12.95
N THR A 215 -36.96 -22.47 13.55
CA THR A 215 -38.24 -21.77 13.66
C THR A 215 -38.64 -21.17 12.32
N GLU A 216 -37.74 -20.38 11.73
CA GLU A 216 -37.93 -19.74 10.43
C GLU A 216 -36.58 -19.48 9.75
N LYS A 217 -36.57 -19.53 8.41
CA LYS A 217 -35.41 -19.11 7.59
C LYS A 217 -35.49 -17.62 7.34
N LEU A 218 -34.39 -16.90 7.62
CA LEU A 218 -34.29 -15.45 7.45
C LEU A 218 -33.44 -15.12 6.21
N PRO A 219 -33.69 -13.99 5.51
CA PRO A 219 -32.80 -13.52 4.48
C PRO A 219 -31.45 -13.10 5.07
N ALA A 220 -30.36 -13.47 4.40
CA ALA A 220 -29.02 -13.10 4.83
C ALA A 220 -28.67 -11.68 4.38
N ASN A 221 -28.48 -10.77 5.35
CA ASN A 221 -28.21 -9.34 5.11
C ASN A 221 -26.81 -8.88 5.59
N HIS A 222 -26.03 -9.76 6.21
CA HIS A 222 -24.69 -9.43 6.71
C HIS A 222 -23.61 -10.11 5.85
N PRO A 223 -22.57 -9.38 5.39
CA PRO A 223 -21.53 -9.98 4.57
C PRO A 223 -20.61 -10.90 5.39
N LEU A 224 -20.18 -12.00 4.77
CA LEU A 224 -19.10 -12.84 5.25
C LEU A 224 -17.78 -12.23 4.76
N LEU A 225 -17.05 -11.58 5.66
CA LEU A 225 -15.76 -10.98 5.33
C LEU A 225 -14.70 -12.08 5.28
N THR A 226 -14.07 -12.26 4.13
CA THR A 226 -13.03 -13.28 3.92
C THR A 226 -11.63 -12.73 4.18
N GLY A 227 -11.46 -11.40 4.14
CA GLY A 227 -10.17 -10.74 4.23
C GLY A 227 -9.43 -10.64 2.90
N GLN A 228 -9.97 -11.21 1.83
CA GLN A 228 -9.44 -11.11 0.47
C GLN A 228 -10.17 -10.00 -0.28
N ARG A 229 -9.42 -9.07 -0.88
CA ARG A 229 -9.96 -7.89 -1.55
C ARG A 229 -10.92 -8.24 -2.67
N VAL A 230 -10.54 -9.18 -3.55
CA VAL A 230 -11.36 -9.59 -4.70
C VAL A 230 -12.65 -10.29 -4.28
N LEU A 231 -12.61 -11.13 -3.23
CA LEU A 231 -13.76 -11.85 -2.73
C LEU A 231 -14.74 -10.91 -2.02
N ASP A 232 -14.23 -10.05 -1.15
CA ASP A 232 -15.07 -9.13 -0.37
C ASP A 232 -15.64 -8.00 -1.23
N SER A 233 -14.95 -7.60 -2.31
CA SER A 233 -15.41 -6.50 -3.18
C SER A 233 -16.26 -6.95 -4.37
N LEU A 234 -15.73 -7.78 -5.28
CA LEU A 234 -16.38 -8.09 -6.56
C LEU A 234 -17.42 -9.20 -6.43
N PHE A 235 -17.16 -10.20 -5.59
CA PHE A 235 -17.98 -11.41 -5.45
C PHE A 235 -18.31 -11.73 -3.98
N PRO A 236 -18.95 -10.79 -3.25
CA PRO A 236 -19.16 -10.94 -1.82
C PRO A 236 -20.05 -12.14 -1.51
N CYS A 237 -19.72 -12.82 -0.42
CA CYS A 237 -20.56 -13.82 0.23
C CYS A 237 -21.23 -13.21 1.48
N VAL A 238 -22.28 -13.86 1.96
CA VAL A 238 -23.06 -13.46 3.13
C VAL A 238 -22.97 -14.51 4.23
N GLN A 239 -23.15 -14.11 5.48
CA GLN A 239 -23.30 -15.05 6.59
C GLN A 239 -24.61 -15.82 6.43
N GLY A 240 -24.52 -17.14 6.23
CA GLY A 240 -25.64 -17.97 5.80
C GLY A 240 -25.67 -18.27 4.30
N GLY A 241 -24.69 -17.78 3.54
CA GLY A 241 -24.63 -17.95 2.09
C GLY A 241 -24.04 -19.29 1.64
N THR A 242 -24.30 -19.64 0.39
CA THR A 242 -23.72 -20.79 -0.31
C THR A 242 -22.72 -20.33 -1.37
N THR A 243 -21.50 -20.86 -1.30
CA THR A 243 -20.40 -20.52 -2.20
C THR A 243 -19.75 -21.77 -2.76
N ALA A 244 -19.47 -21.77 -4.07
CA ALA A 244 -18.64 -22.77 -4.71
C ALA A 244 -17.30 -22.18 -5.17
N ILE A 245 -16.22 -22.92 -4.93
CA ILE A 245 -14.87 -22.60 -5.41
C ILE A 245 -14.43 -23.72 -6.36
N PRO A 246 -14.81 -23.67 -7.65
CA PRO A 246 -14.24 -24.58 -8.62
C PRO A 246 -12.84 -24.14 -9.03
N GLY A 247 -12.00 -25.12 -9.31
CA GLY A 247 -10.71 -24.87 -9.92
C GLY A 247 -9.92 -26.14 -10.13
N ALA A 248 -8.96 -26.10 -11.06
CA ALA A 248 -8.01 -27.19 -11.22
C ALA A 248 -7.15 -27.38 -9.94
N PHE A 249 -6.45 -28.50 -9.86
CA PHE A 249 -5.47 -28.75 -8.80
C PHE A 249 -4.37 -27.68 -8.84
N GLY A 250 -3.93 -27.23 -7.66
CA GLY A 250 -2.85 -26.23 -7.54
C GLY A 250 -3.26 -24.78 -7.82
N CYS A 251 -4.54 -24.47 -8.05
CA CYS A 251 -5.02 -23.09 -8.23
C CYS A 251 -5.28 -22.33 -6.91
N GLY A 252 -4.85 -22.87 -5.76
CA GLY A 252 -4.98 -22.17 -4.47
C GLY A 252 -6.34 -22.32 -3.75
N LYS A 253 -7.13 -23.37 -4.05
CA LYS A 253 -8.40 -23.67 -3.34
C LYS A 253 -8.21 -23.76 -1.81
N THR A 254 -7.29 -24.62 -1.39
CA THR A 254 -6.98 -24.84 0.03
C THR A 254 -6.45 -23.58 0.70
N VAL A 255 -5.69 -22.74 -0.04
CA VAL A 255 -5.20 -21.45 0.48
C VAL A 255 -6.36 -20.49 0.77
N ILE A 256 -7.37 -20.43 -0.10
CA ILE A 256 -8.59 -19.61 0.13
C ILE A 256 -9.37 -20.16 1.33
N SER A 257 -9.56 -21.47 1.41
CA SER A 257 -10.21 -22.11 2.57
C SER A 257 -9.44 -21.80 3.86
N GLN A 258 -8.12 -21.91 3.86
CA GLN A 258 -7.27 -21.59 5.00
C GLN A 258 -7.34 -20.10 5.38
N ALA A 259 -7.41 -19.19 4.40
CA ALA A 259 -7.54 -17.76 4.66
C ALA A 259 -8.91 -17.44 5.27
N LEU A 260 -9.98 -18.05 4.77
CA LEU A 260 -11.33 -17.83 5.28
C LEU A 260 -11.48 -18.39 6.71
N SER A 261 -10.80 -19.50 7.07
CA SER A 261 -10.86 -20.03 8.44
C SER A 261 -10.12 -19.16 9.44
N LYS A 262 -9.04 -18.51 8.98
CA LYS A 262 -8.24 -17.57 9.78
C LYS A 262 -8.96 -16.24 10.01
N TYR A 263 -9.42 -15.62 8.93
CA TYR A 263 -9.77 -14.20 8.93
C TYR A 263 -11.26 -13.90 8.86
N SER A 264 -12.11 -14.94 8.74
CA SER A 264 -13.54 -14.68 8.68
C SER A 264 -14.09 -14.13 10.00
N ASN A 265 -15.13 -13.32 9.86
CA ASN A 265 -15.98 -12.84 10.96
C ASN A 265 -16.95 -13.93 11.46
N SER A 266 -16.58 -15.20 11.35
CA SER A 266 -17.36 -16.34 11.85
C SER A 266 -16.88 -16.71 13.26
N ASP A 267 -17.82 -17.12 14.11
CA ASP A 267 -17.52 -17.50 15.50
C ASP A 267 -16.90 -18.90 15.55
N VAL A 268 -17.40 -19.80 14.70
CA VAL A 268 -17.01 -21.22 14.65
C VAL A 268 -16.71 -21.62 13.22
N ILE A 269 -15.65 -22.40 13.03
CA ILE A 269 -15.28 -23.00 11.74
C ILE A 269 -15.42 -24.51 11.82
N VAL A 270 -16.06 -25.11 10.82
CA VAL A 270 -16.06 -26.56 10.63
C VAL A 270 -15.41 -26.87 9.29
N TYR A 271 -14.25 -27.53 9.33
CA TYR A 271 -13.53 -27.91 8.11
C TYR A 271 -13.65 -29.41 7.88
N VAL A 272 -14.18 -29.78 6.72
CA VAL A 272 -14.35 -31.17 6.29
C VAL A 272 -13.43 -31.44 5.12
N GLY A 273 -12.40 -32.24 5.37
CA GLY A 273 -11.56 -32.85 4.36
C GLY A 273 -12.23 -34.11 3.82
N CYS A 274 -12.70 -34.10 2.58
CA CYS A 274 -13.33 -35.23 1.90
C CYS A 274 -12.47 -35.70 0.73
N GLY A 275 -11.78 -36.82 0.92
CA GLY A 275 -10.98 -37.45 -0.13
C GLY A 275 -9.71 -36.68 -0.50
N GLU A 276 -9.24 -35.80 0.39
CA GLU A 276 -8.02 -35.00 0.20
C GLU A 276 -6.75 -35.82 0.43
N ARG A 277 -5.61 -35.31 -0.05
CA ARG A 277 -4.33 -35.99 0.15
C ARG A 277 -3.93 -35.92 1.61
N GLY A 278 -3.32 -36.98 2.12
CA GLY A 278 -2.83 -37.03 3.50
C GLY A 278 -1.87 -35.88 3.84
N ASN A 279 -1.07 -35.42 2.87
CA ASN A 279 -0.15 -34.30 3.05
C ASN A 279 -0.85 -32.94 3.17
N GLU A 280 -1.95 -32.74 2.45
CA GLU A 280 -2.72 -31.47 2.51
C GLU A 280 -3.44 -31.39 3.87
N MET A 281 -3.98 -32.53 4.34
CA MET A 281 -4.54 -32.63 5.69
C MET A 281 -3.49 -32.45 6.79
N SER A 282 -2.29 -33.02 6.64
CA SER A 282 -1.24 -32.86 7.66
C SER A 282 -0.70 -31.42 7.73
N GLU A 283 -0.62 -30.72 6.60
CA GLU A 283 -0.29 -29.29 6.56
C GLU A 283 -1.32 -28.46 7.32
N VAL A 284 -2.61 -28.71 7.10
CA VAL A 284 -3.71 -28.08 7.86
C VAL A 284 -3.56 -28.34 9.36
N LEU A 285 -3.29 -29.59 9.75
CA LEU A 285 -3.16 -29.98 11.16
C LEU A 285 -1.94 -29.37 11.85
N ARG A 286 -0.84 -29.15 11.12
CA ARG A 286 0.37 -28.50 11.66
C ARG A 286 0.19 -27.00 11.77
N ASP A 287 -0.37 -26.37 10.74
CA ASP A 287 -0.43 -24.92 10.65
C ASP A 287 -1.54 -24.33 11.56
N PHE A 288 -2.66 -25.03 11.75
CA PHE A 288 -3.80 -24.49 12.50
C PHE A 288 -3.50 -24.17 13.97
N PRO A 289 -2.77 -25.04 14.72
CA PRO A 289 -2.36 -24.72 16.09
C PRO A 289 -1.46 -23.50 16.22
N GLU A 290 -0.54 -23.27 15.26
CA GLU A 290 0.43 -22.17 15.27
C GLU A 290 -0.21 -20.79 15.01
N LEU A 291 -1.39 -20.79 14.40
CA LEU A 291 -2.09 -19.58 14.02
C LEU A 291 -2.92 -19.04 15.18
N SER A 292 -2.68 -17.77 15.52
CA SER A 292 -3.43 -17.04 16.55
C SER A 292 -4.29 -15.93 15.95
N VAL A 293 -5.44 -15.68 16.59
CA VAL A 293 -6.35 -14.57 16.30
C VAL A 293 -6.55 -13.78 17.58
N GLU A 294 -6.63 -12.45 17.46
CA GLU A 294 -6.95 -11.55 18.55
C GLU A 294 -8.46 -11.30 18.56
N ILE A 295 -9.16 -11.82 19.57
CA ILE A 295 -10.60 -11.61 19.78
C ILE A 295 -10.74 -10.97 21.17
N ASP A 296 -11.40 -9.81 21.23
CA ASP A 296 -11.61 -9.06 22.48
C ASP A 296 -10.32 -8.75 23.27
N GLY A 297 -9.20 -8.57 22.56
CA GLY A 297 -7.88 -8.26 23.15
C GLY A 297 -7.13 -9.47 23.72
N VAL A 298 -7.65 -10.68 23.54
CA VAL A 298 -6.97 -11.93 23.90
C VAL A 298 -6.51 -12.64 22.62
N THR A 299 -5.23 -12.98 22.57
CA THR A 299 -4.65 -13.77 21.47
C THR A 299 -4.80 -15.25 21.76
N GLU A 300 -5.57 -15.95 20.95
CA GLU A 300 -5.84 -17.38 21.10
C GLU A 300 -5.66 -18.14 19.78
N SER A 301 -5.38 -19.44 19.88
CA SER A 301 -5.22 -20.31 18.70
C SER A 301 -6.55 -20.53 17.98
N ILE A 302 -6.53 -20.54 16.64
CA ILE A 302 -7.73 -20.81 15.84
C ILE A 302 -8.29 -22.22 16.05
N MET A 303 -7.47 -23.16 16.52
CA MET A 303 -7.88 -24.54 16.77
C MET A 303 -8.98 -24.60 17.85
N LYS A 304 -8.98 -23.68 18.82
CA LYS A 304 -9.99 -23.62 19.89
C LYS A 304 -11.41 -23.25 19.40
N ARG A 305 -11.55 -22.72 18.19
CA ARG A 305 -12.85 -22.40 17.58
C ARG A 305 -13.14 -23.21 16.31
N THR A 306 -12.30 -24.20 16.03
CA THR A 306 -12.38 -25.00 14.80
C THR A 306 -12.60 -26.47 15.16
N ALA A 307 -13.51 -27.13 14.44
CA ALA A 307 -13.66 -28.58 14.44
C ALA A 307 -13.24 -29.14 13.08
N LEU A 308 -12.41 -30.19 13.09
CA LEU A 308 -11.87 -30.79 11.87
C LEU A 308 -12.47 -32.19 11.66
N VAL A 309 -13.01 -32.46 10.47
CA VAL A 309 -13.41 -33.79 10.02
C VAL A 309 -12.46 -34.20 8.89
N ALA A 310 -11.53 -35.08 9.21
CA ALA A 310 -10.47 -35.53 8.32
C ALA A 310 -10.85 -36.88 7.69
N ASN A 311 -11.12 -36.86 6.38
CA ASN A 311 -11.28 -38.07 5.59
C ASN A 311 -10.35 -38.06 4.39
N THR A 312 -9.26 -38.83 4.47
CA THR A 312 -8.23 -38.87 3.42
C THR A 312 -8.65 -39.70 2.21
N SER A 313 -7.96 -39.55 1.08
CA SER A 313 -8.17 -40.38 -0.11
C SER A 313 -7.94 -41.88 0.13
N ASN A 314 -7.14 -42.25 1.13
CA ASN A 314 -6.89 -43.65 1.49
C ASN A 314 -8.01 -44.25 2.38
N MET A 315 -8.86 -43.40 2.97
CA MET A 315 -10.00 -43.88 3.75
C MET A 315 -11.12 -44.38 2.83
N PRO A 316 -11.97 -45.30 3.34
CA PRO A 316 -13.04 -45.92 2.56
C PRO A 316 -13.98 -44.92 1.90
N VAL A 317 -14.49 -45.31 0.74
CA VAL A 317 -15.31 -44.47 -0.14
C VAL A 317 -16.61 -44.06 0.56
N ALA A 318 -17.24 -44.97 1.30
CA ALA A 318 -18.45 -44.70 2.05
C ALA A 318 -18.24 -43.64 3.15
N ALA A 319 -17.05 -43.61 3.78
CA ALA A 319 -16.73 -42.63 4.81
C ALA A 319 -16.62 -41.20 4.26
N ARG A 320 -16.36 -41.04 2.94
CA ARG A 320 -16.39 -39.74 2.24
C ARG A 320 -17.79 -39.14 2.20
N GLU A 321 -18.81 -39.96 1.99
CA GLU A 321 -20.19 -39.50 2.04
C GLU A 321 -20.59 -39.14 3.47
N ALA A 322 -20.25 -40.00 4.43
CA ALA A 322 -20.56 -39.76 5.84
C ALA A 322 -19.89 -38.48 6.38
N SER A 323 -18.65 -38.17 5.99
CA SER A 323 -17.91 -37.00 6.50
C SER A 323 -18.60 -35.67 6.21
N ILE A 324 -19.18 -35.52 5.01
CA ILE A 324 -19.92 -34.32 4.62
C ILE A 324 -21.17 -34.15 5.49
N TYR A 325 -21.94 -35.23 5.69
CA TYR A 325 -23.14 -35.19 6.55
C TYR A 325 -22.82 -34.97 8.03
N THR A 326 -21.72 -35.55 8.52
CA THR A 326 -21.20 -35.32 9.87
C THR A 326 -20.85 -33.84 10.06
N GLY A 327 -20.07 -33.26 9.15
CA GLY A 327 -19.63 -31.85 9.26
C GLY A 327 -20.78 -30.84 9.16
N ILE A 328 -21.76 -31.05 8.28
CA ILE A 328 -22.92 -30.14 8.22
C ILE A 328 -23.79 -30.25 9.47
N THR A 329 -23.91 -31.45 10.06
CA THR A 329 -24.67 -31.64 11.29
C THR A 329 -24.00 -30.96 12.49
N LEU A 330 -22.66 -31.02 12.57
CA LEU A 330 -21.88 -30.24 13.54
C LEU A 330 -22.09 -28.73 13.31
N SER A 331 -22.12 -28.29 12.06
CA SER A 331 -22.31 -26.87 11.72
C SER A 331 -23.70 -26.37 12.13
N GLU A 332 -24.76 -27.15 11.85
CA GLU A 332 -26.11 -26.84 12.30
C GLU A 332 -26.26 -26.87 13.82
N TYR A 333 -25.51 -27.72 14.51
CA TYR A 333 -25.52 -27.77 15.97
C TYR A 333 -25.00 -26.47 16.59
N PHE A 334 -23.86 -25.96 16.12
CA PHE A 334 -23.32 -24.69 16.59
C PHE A 334 -24.18 -23.49 16.14
N ARG A 335 -24.80 -23.56 14.96
CA ARG A 335 -25.79 -22.57 14.50
C ARG A 335 -26.96 -22.48 15.47
N ASP A 336 -27.48 -23.62 15.93
CA ASP A 336 -28.61 -23.65 16.86
C ASP A 336 -28.27 -23.00 18.21
N MET A 337 -27.00 -22.85 18.58
CA MET A 337 -26.61 -22.06 19.77
C MET A 337 -26.66 -20.54 19.55
N GLY A 338 -26.93 -20.09 18.32
CA GLY A 338 -26.89 -18.69 17.90
C GLY A 338 -25.50 -18.21 17.51
N TYR A 339 -24.61 -19.11 17.06
CA TYR A 339 -23.31 -18.74 16.48
C TYR A 339 -23.39 -18.60 14.96
N ASN A 340 -22.51 -17.78 14.40
CA ASN A 340 -22.27 -17.71 12.96
C ASN A 340 -21.18 -18.72 12.60
N VAL A 341 -21.59 -19.80 11.93
CA VAL A 341 -20.73 -20.93 11.60
C VAL A 341 -20.36 -20.88 10.12
N SER A 342 -19.10 -21.11 9.80
CA SER A 342 -18.66 -21.33 8.42
C SER A 342 -18.18 -22.77 8.25
N MET A 343 -18.84 -23.50 7.36
CA MET A 343 -18.48 -24.85 6.95
C MET A 343 -17.67 -24.81 5.65
N MET A 344 -16.52 -25.49 5.66
CA MET A 344 -15.70 -25.72 4.46
C MET A 344 -15.77 -27.18 4.08
N ALA A 345 -16.14 -27.46 2.84
CA ALA A 345 -16.17 -28.80 2.28
C ALA A 345 -15.10 -28.91 1.18
N ASP A 346 -13.96 -29.53 1.51
CA ASP A 346 -12.82 -29.71 0.61
C ASP A 346 -12.55 -31.21 0.47
N SER A 347 -13.01 -31.92 -0.56
CA SER A 347 -13.72 -31.44 -1.76
C SER A 347 -15.02 -32.18 -2.04
N THR A 348 -16.00 -31.45 -2.58
CA THR A 348 -17.32 -32.00 -2.93
C THR A 348 -17.27 -32.88 -4.18
N SER A 349 -16.28 -32.70 -5.06
CA SER A 349 -16.06 -33.58 -6.21
C SER A 349 -15.68 -35.00 -5.80
N ARG A 350 -14.84 -35.17 -4.76
CA ARG A 350 -14.46 -36.50 -4.26
C ARG A 350 -15.65 -37.20 -3.61
N TRP A 351 -16.58 -36.44 -3.03
CA TRP A 351 -17.87 -36.97 -2.58
C TRP A 351 -18.74 -37.43 -3.75
N ALA A 352 -18.84 -36.66 -4.83
CA ALA A 352 -19.58 -37.07 -6.03
C ALA A 352 -18.97 -38.31 -6.71
N GLU A 353 -17.65 -38.41 -6.76
CA GLU A 353 -16.95 -39.62 -7.23
C GLU A 353 -17.26 -40.83 -6.33
N ALA A 354 -17.36 -40.63 -5.01
CA ALA A 354 -17.74 -41.68 -4.09
C ALA A 354 -19.16 -42.19 -4.37
N LEU A 355 -20.12 -41.28 -4.60
CA LEU A 355 -21.48 -41.64 -4.99
C LEU A 355 -21.51 -42.42 -6.32
N ARG A 356 -20.68 -42.01 -7.30
CA ARG A 356 -20.53 -42.73 -8.57
C ARG A 356 -20.01 -44.15 -8.38
N GLU A 357 -19.03 -44.34 -7.50
CA GLU A 357 -18.49 -45.67 -7.23
C GLU A 357 -19.54 -46.55 -6.55
N ILE A 358 -20.27 -46.01 -5.56
CA ILE A 358 -21.34 -46.73 -4.84
C ILE A 358 -22.46 -47.13 -5.81
N SER A 359 -22.94 -46.22 -6.66
CA SER A 359 -23.99 -46.51 -7.64
C SER A 359 -23.54 -47.57 -8.66
N GLY A 360 -22.28 -47.52 -9.09
CA GLY A 360 -21.70 -48.53 -9.98
C GLY A 360 -21.65 -49.92 -9.37
N ARG A 361 -21.34 -50.03 -8.06
CA ARG A 361 -21.36 -51.31 -7.33
C ARG A 361 -22.76 -51.86 -7.13
N LEU A 362 -23.76 -50.98 -7.04
CA LEU A 362 -25.18 -51.34 -6.96
C LEU A 362 -25.81 -51.69 -8.31
N ALA A 363 -25.05 -51.56 -9.41
CA ALA A 363 -25.53 -51.71 -10.78
C ALA A 363 -26.72 -50.78 -11.09
N GLU A 364 -26.74 -49.58 -10.50
CA GLU A 364 -27.69 -48.53 -10.87
C GLU A 364 -27.33 -47.98 -12.26
N MET A 365 -28.35 -47.59 -13.03
CA MET A 365 -28.11 -46.99 -14.35
C MET A 365 -27.42 -45.61 -14.16
N PRO A 366 -26.24 -45.40 -14.76
CA PRO A 366 -25.58 -44.10 -14.71
C PRO A 366 -26.33 -43.10 -15.59
N ALA A 367 -26.28 -41.84 -15.19
CA ALA A 367 -26.62 -40.69 -16.01
C ALA A 367 -25.35 -40.18 -16.72
N ASP A 368 -25.09 -38.87 -16.71
CA ASP A 368 -23.95 -38.27 -17.38
C ASP A 368 -22.61 -38.64 -16.72
N SER A 369 -21.60 -38.93 -17.56
CA SER A 369 -20.22 -39.23 -17.14
C SER A 369 -20.08 -40.30 -16.05
N GLY A 370 -21.06 -41.20 -15.96
CA GLY A 370 -21.10 -42.30 -14.98
C GLY A 370 -21.75 -41.96 -13.64
N TYR A 371 -22.11 -40.69 -13.37
CA TYR A 371 -22.71 -40.30 -12.09
C TYR A 371 -24.15 -40.80 -11.94
N PRO A 372 -24.65 -41.02 -10.71
CA PRO A 372 -26.05 -41.43 -10.50
C PRO A 372 -27.03 -40.29 -10.78
N ALA A 373 -28.26 -40.65 -11.17
CA ALA A 373 -29.32 -39.68 -11.47
C ALA A 373 -29.69 -38.77 -10.28
N TYR A 374 -29.46 -39.22 -9.03
CA TYR A 374 -29.75 -38.45 -7.81
C TYR A 374 -28.63 -37.50 -7.37
N LEU A 375 -27.54 -37.34 -8.14
CA LEU A 375 -26.42 -36.46 -7.79
C LEU A 375 -26.87 -35.02 -7.51
N GLY A 376 -27.69 -34.45 -8.40
CA GLY A 376 -28.21 -33.08 -8.24
C GLY A 376 -29.06 -32.92 -6.98
N ALA A 377 -29.91 -33.90 -6.68
CA ALA A 377 -30.75 -33.90 -5.48
C ALA A 377 -29.91 -33.97 -4.19
N ARG A 378 -28.84 -34.76 -4.17
CA ARG A 378 -27.92 -34.86 -3.02
C ARG A 378 -27.19 -33.54 -2.78
N LEU A 379 -26.61 -32.94 -3.83
CA LEU A 379 -25.97 -31.64 -3.73
C LEU A 379 -26.94 -30.55 -3.26
N ALA A 380 -28.17 -30.53 -3.80
CA ALA A 380 -29.19 -29.57 -3.39
C ALA A 380 -29.56 -29.72 -1.91
N SER A 381 -29.82 -30.96 -1.46
CA SER A 381 -30.14 -31.25 -0.07
C SER A 381 -29.02 -30.86 0.91
N PHE A 382 -27.77 -30.86 0.44
CA PHE A 382 -26.61 -30.44 1.23
C PHE A 382 -26.51 -28.91 1.30
N TYR A 383 -26.51 -28.21 0.16
CA TYR A 383 -26.34 -26.76 0.14
C TYR A 383 -27.55 -26.00 0.74
N GLU A 384 -28.78 -26.53 0.63
CA GLU A 384 -30.00 -25.93 1.22
C GLU A 384 -30.06 -26.00 2.75
N ARG A 385 -29.16 -26.75 3.38
CA ARG A 385 -28.98 -26.74 4.85
C ARG A 385 -28.29 -25.48 5.34
N ALA A 386 -27.57 -24.78 4.46
CA ALA A 386 -27.01 -23.46 4.74
C ALA A 386 -28.14 -22.42 4.85
N GLY A 387 -27.85 -21.35 5.58
CA GLY A 387 -28.80 -20.25 5.75
C GLY A 387 -28.65 -19.54 7.07
N ARG A 388 -29.14 -18.30 7.12
CA ARG A 388 -29.44 -17.60 8.37
C ARG A 388 -30.83 -18.02 8.82
N VAL A 389 -30.95 -18.40 10.09
CA VAL A 389 -32.21 -18.89 10.65
C VAL A 389 -32.44 -18.31 12.02
N LYS A 390 -33.72 -18.16 12.39
CA LYS A 390 -34.12 -18.03 13.78
C LYS A 390 -34.15 -19.42 14.39
N CYS A 391 -33.32 -19.64 15.40
CA CYS A 391 -33.19 -20.96 16.02
C CYS A 391 -34.47 -21.32 16.79
N LEU A 392 -34.66 -22.62 17.05
CA LEU A 392 -35.71 -23.09 17.96
C LEU A 392 -35.37 -22.78 19.41
N GLY A 393 -36.43 -22.64 20.20
CA GLY A 393 -36.39 -22.51 21.65
C GLY A 393 -36.17 -21.08 22.16
N ASN A 394 -36.31 -20.94 23.47
CA ASN A 394 -36.05 -19.74 24.26
C ASN A 394 -34.61 -19.78 24.81
N PRO A 395 -33.89 -18.64 24.88
CA PRO A 395 -34.24 -17.31 24.38
C PRO A 395 -34.20 -17.21 22.85
N GLU A 396 -34.92 -16.22 22.29
CA GLU A 396 -34.86 -15.94 20.86
C GLU A 396 -33.44 -15.60 20.42
N ARG A 397 -32.96 -16.30 19.39
CA ARG A 397 -31.59 -16.20 18.91
C ARG A 397 -31.55 -16.46 17.41
N GLU A 398 -30.56 -15.86 16.78
CA GLU A 398 -30.28 -16.02 15.37
C GLU A 398 -28.92 -16.69 15.20
N GLY A 399 -28.85 -17.63 14.27
CA GLY A 399 -27.61 -18.30 13.89
C GLY A 399 -27.51 -18.39 12.37
N SER A 400 -26.30 -18.58 11.87
CA SER A 400 -26.09 -18.77 10.44
C SER A 400 -25.11 -19.91 10.15
N VAL A 401 -25.33 -20.60 9.04
CA VAL A 401 -24.37 -21.56 8.47
C VAL A 401 -24.04 -21.11 7.06
N SER A 402 -22.80 -20.70 6.85
CA SER A 402 -22.24 -20.43 5.52
C SER A 402 -21.56 -21.70 5.01
N ILE A 403 -21.88 -22.14 3.80
CA ILE A 403 -21.20 -23.30 3.17
C ILE A 403 -20.28 -22.80 2.06
N VAL A 404 -19.02 -23.20 2.14
CA VAL A 404 -18.01 -23.00 1.10
C VAL A 404 -17.55 -24.36 0.60
N GLY A 405 -18.02 -24.75 -0.60
CA GLY A 405 -17.69 -26.03 -1.22
C GLY A 405 -16.60 -25.89 -2.27
N ALA A 406 -15.50 -26.63 -2.13
CA ALA A 406 -14.45 -26.71 -3.12
C ALA A 406 -14.78 -27.80 -4.15
N VAL A 407 -14.85 -27.40 -5.43
CA VAL A 407 -15.12 -28.30 -6.56
C VAL A 407 -13.83 -28.46 -7.36
N SER A 408 -13.45 -29.70 -7.66
CA SER A 408 -12.25 -30.04 -8.40
C SER A 408 -12.63 -30.74 -9.71
N PRO A 409 -13.07 -29.97 -10.74
CA PRO A 409 -13.38 -30.56 -12.03
C PRO A 409 -12.13 -31.18 -12.68
N PRO A 410 -12.27 -32.32 -13.38
CA PRO A 410 -11.17 -32.91 -14.12
C PRO A 410 -10.70 -31.92 -15.20
N GLY A 411 -9.40 -31.61 -15.21
CA GLY A 411 -8.82 -30.69 -16.20
C GLY A 411 -9.18 -29.21 -16.03
N GLY A 412 -10.04 -28.84 -15.07
CA GLY A 412 -10.52 -27.46 -14.93
C GLY A 412 -11.73 -27.13 -15.81
N ASP A 413 -12.41 -28.13 -16.36
CA ASP A 413 -13.58 -27.92 -17.23
C ASP A 413 -14.87 -27.73 -16.41
N PHE A 414 -15.58 -26.63 -16.64
CA PHE A 414 -16.83 -26.33 -15.95
C PHE A 414 -18.05 -27.08 -16.53
N SER A 415 -17.87 -27.79 -17.65
CA SER A 415 -18.90 -28.65 -18.23
C SER A 415 -19.15 -29.95 -17.42
N ASP A 416 -18.26 -30.26 -16.48
CA ASP A 416 -18.38 -31.44 -15.62
C ASP A 416 -19.73 -31.46 -14.86
N PRO A 417 -20.43 -32.61 -14.78
CA PRO A 417 -21.74 -32.71 -14.14
C PRO A 417 -21.78 -32.22 -12.69
N VAL A 418 -20.69 -32.39 -11.92
CA VAL A 418 -20.63 -31.91 -10.53
C VAL A 418 -20.58 -30.39 -10.49
N THR A 419 -19.81 -29.79 -11.39
CA THR A 419 -19.70 -28.32 -11.50
C THR A 419 -21.02 -27.71 -11.98
N SER A 420 -21.63 -28.28 -13.02
CA SER A 420 -22.92 -27.85 -13.56
C SER A 420 -24.04 -27.95 -12.50
N ALA A 421 -24.13 -29.08 -11.79
CA ALA A 421 -25.10 -29.26 -10.72
C ALA A 421 -24.87 -28.27 -9.57
N THR A 422 -23.60 -28.04 -9.18
CA THR A 422 -23.27 -27.08 -8.12
C THR A 422 -23.64 -25.66 -8.52
N LEU A 423 -23.32 -25.24 -9.76
CA LEU A 423 -23.67 -23.93 -10.33
C LEU A 423 -25.17 -23.62 -10.31
N GLY A 424 -26.00 -24.63 -10.52
CA GLY A 424 -27.45 -24.49 -10.46
C GLY A 424 -27.99 -24.20 -9.05
N ILE A 425 -27.24 -24.58 -8.01
CA ILE A 425 -27.68 -24.52 -6.61
C ILE A 425 -27.07 -23.31 -5.89
N VAL A 426 -25.76 -23.08 -6.05
CA VAL A 426 -25.05 -22.05 -5.29
C VAL A 426 -25.42 -20.64 -5.75
N GLN A 427 -25.34 -19.70 -4.80
CA GLN A 427 -25.61 -18.29 -5.08
C GLN A 427 -24.34 -17.48 -5.40
N VAL A 428 -23.18 -17.96 -4.92
CA VAL A 428 -21.87 -17.37 -5.20
C VAL A 428 -20.97 -18.38 -5.87
N PHE A 429 -20.28 -17.92 -6.90
CA PHE A 429 -19.37 -18.71 -7.69
C PHE A 429 -18.02 -18.01 -7.81
N TRP A 430 -16.97 -18.61 -7.22
CA TRP A 430 -15.59 -18.13 -7.29
C TRP A 430 -14.78 -19.01 -8.23
N GLY A 431 -14.86 -18.72 -9.53
CA GLY A 431 -14.17 -19.49 -10.56
C GLY A 431 -12.66 -19.24 -10.53
N LEU A 432 -11.89 -20.24 -10.12
CA LEU A 432 -10.42 -20.15 -10.16
C LEU A 432 -9.90 -20.53 -11.55
N ASP A 433 -9.06 -19.66 -12.11
CA ASP A 433 -8.44 -19.86 -13.41
C ASP A 433 -6.99 -20.33 -13.28
N LYS A 434 -6.68 -21.39 -14.02
CA LYS A 434 -5.36 -21.98 -14.12
C LYS A 434 -4.35 -21.05 -14.79
N LYS A 435 -4.79 -20.22 -15.76
CA LYS A 435 -3.88 -19.28 -16.45
C LYS A 435 -3.30 -18.24 -15.49
N LEU A 436 -4.14 -17.69 -14.60
CA LEU A 436 -3.72 -16.76 -13.55
C LEU A 436 -2.77 -17.42 -12.55
N ALA A 437 -3.07 -18.64 -12.11
CA ALA A 437 -2.21 -19.40 -11.22
C ALA A 437 -0.83 -19.70 -11.84
N GLN A 438 -0.77 -20.05 -13.12
CA GLN A 438 0.50 -20.26 -13.84
C GLN A 438 1.35 -18.99 -13.94
N ARG A 439 0.72 -17.82 -14.00
CA ARG A 439 1.39 -16.50 -13.95
C ARG A 439 1.75 -16.06 -12.53
N LYS A 440 1.50 -16.90 -11.51
CA LYS A 440 1.66 -16.59 -10.08
C LYS A 440 0.84 -15.37 -9.63
N HIS A 441 -0.29 -15.14 -10.29
CA HIS A 441 -1.29 -14.18 -9.83
C HIS A 441 -2.20 -14.88 -8.81
N PHE A 442 -2.13 -14.44 -7.56
CA PHE A 442 -2.90 -15.01 -6.45
C PHE A 442 -3.65 -13.91 -5.71
N PRO A 443 -4.88 -14.16 -5.24
CA PRO A 443 -5.70 -15.34 -5.53
C PRO A 443 -6.10 -15.42 -7.02
N SER A 444 -6.06 -16.62 -7.61
CA SER A 444 -6.23 -16.82 -9.05
C SER A 444 -7.71 -16.88 -9.47
N ILE A 445 -8.49 -15.89 -9.06
CA ILE A 445 -9.92 -15.79 -9.35
C ILE A 445 -10.11 -15.10 -10.68
N ASN A 446 -10.87 -15.72 -11.57
CA ASN A 446 -11.28 -15.10 -12.81
C ASN A 446 -12.48 -14.19 -12.56
N TRP A 447 -12.26 -12.90 -12.71
CA TRP A 447 -13.25 -11.85 -12.45
C TRP A 447 -14.33 -11.71 -13.53
N LEU A 448 -14.19 -12.35 -14.68
CA LEU A 448 -15.20 -12.32 -15.76
C LEU A 448 -16.25 -13.42 -15.58
N ILE A 449 -15.82 -14.63 -15.21
CA ILE A 449 -16.73 -15.78 -15.03
C ILE A 449 -17.35 -15.82 -13.63
N SER A 450 -16.67 -15.25 -12.64
CA SER A 450 -17.14 -15.29 -11.25
C SER A 450 -18.35 -14.38 -11.08
N TYR A 451 -19.28 -14.78 -10.20
CA TYR A 451 -20.48 -14.00 -9.94
C TYR A 451 -20.98 -14.19 -8.50
N SER A 452 -21.79 -13.24 -8.04
CA SER A 452 -22.50 -13.33 -6.77
C SER A 452 -23.93 -12.81 -6.94
N LYS A 453 -24.93 -13.60 -6.55
CA LYS A 453 -26.34 -13.21 -6.59
C LYS A 453 -26.75 -12.38 -5.36
N TYR A 454 -25.90 -12.31 -4.32
CA TYR A 454 -26.18 -11.58 -3.08
C TYR A 454 -25.97 -10.06 -3.16
N MET A 455 -25.61 -9.51 -4.32
CA MET A 455 -25.34 -8.08 -4.46
C MET A 455 -26.53 -7.22 -4.00
N ARG A 456 -27.73 -7.53 -4.50
CA ARG A 456 -28.97 -6.79 -4.12
C ARG A 456 -29.31 -6.89 -2.64
N ALA A 457 -29.04 -8.04 -2.02
CA ALA A 457 -29.32 -8.26 -0.61
C ALA A 457 -28.34 -7.50 0.31
N LEU A 458 -27.15 -7.18 -0.20
CA LEU A 458 -26.11 -6.46 0.53
C LEU A 458 -26.11 -4.96 0.31
N ASP A 459 -26.87 -4.45 -0.67
CA ASP A 459 -26.91 -3.01 -0.97
C ASP A 459 -27.37 -2.21 0.27
N ASP A 460 -28.41 -2.67 0.98
CA ASP A 460 -28.87 -2.06 2.25
C ASP A 460 -27.77 -1.99 3.33
N PHE A 461 -26.89 -2.98 3.38
CA PHE A 461 -25.77 -3.01 4.33
C PHE A 461 -24.67 -2.04 3.90
N TYR A 462 -24.38 -1.97 2.60
CA TYR A 462 -23.38 -1.08 2.06
C TYR A 462 -23.83 0.38 2.11
N ASP A 463 -25.08 0.70 1.82
CA ASP A 463 -25.58 2.07 1.89
C ASP A 463 -25.48 2.67 3.30
N LYS A 464 -25.70 1.84 4.34
CA LYS A 464 -25.57 2.25 5.75
C LYS A 464 -24.12 2.47 6.18
N ASN A 465 -23.19 1.63 5.73
CA ASN A 465 -21.81 1.61 6.25
C ASN A 465 -20.77 2.23 5.32
N PHE A 466 -20.95 2.08 4.00
CA PHE A 466 -20.01 2.42 2.93
C PHE A 466 -20.76 2.85 1.64
N PRO A 467 -21.45 4.01 1.63
CA PRO A 467 -22.32 4.41 0.51
C PRO A 467 -21.57 4.59 -0.82
N GLU A 468 -20.28 4.92 -0.76
CA GLU A 468 -19.44 5.10 -1.96
C GLU A 468 -19.10 3.76 -2.65
N PHE A 469 -19.24 2.62 -1.98
CA PHE A 469 -18.68 1.35 -2.45
C PHE A 469 -19.39 0.76 -3.69
N VAL A 470 -20.72 0.83 -3.74
CA VAL A 470 -21.50 0.21 -4.83
C VAL A 470 -21.17 0.84 -6.19
N PRO A 471 -21.14 2.18 -6.36
CA PRO A 471 -20.69 2.81 -7.60
C PRO A 471 -19.26 2.44 -7.99
N LEU A 472 -18.34 2.41 -7.01
CA LEU A 472 -16.93 2.07 -7.25
C LEU A 472 -16.79 0.64 -7.80
N ARG A 473 -17.51 -0.32 -7.22
CA ARG A 473 -17.55 -1.71 -7.68
C ARG A 473 -18.04 -1.82 -9.12
N THR A 474 -19.11 -1.09 -9.47
CA THR A 474 -19.67 -1.11 -10.83
C THR A 474 -18.65 -0.59 -11.85
N LYS A 475 -17.99 0.55 -11.57
CA LYS A 475 -16.93 1.09 -12.43
C LYS A 475 -15.76 0.12 -12.60
N VAL A 476 -15.33 -0.56 -11.54
CA VAL A 476 -14.23 -1.53 -11.62
C VAL A 476 -14.57 -2.70 -12.53
N LYS A 477 -15.81 -3.20 -12.48
CA LYS A 477 -16.25 -4.27 -13.38
C LYS A 477 -16.27 -3.84 -14.83
N GLU A 478 -16.76 -2.62 -15.09
CA GLU A 478 -16.75 -2.02 -16.42
C GLU A 478 -15.32 -1.88 -16.96
N ILE A 479 -14.40 -1.32 -16.18
CA ILE A 479 -12.98 -1.17 -16.57
C ILE A 479 -12.32 -2.53 -16.86
N LEU A 480 -12.57 -3.55 -16.04
CA LEU A 480 -12.00 -4.88 -16.25
C LEU A 480 -12.60 -5.59 -17.47
N GLN A 481 -13.85 -5.30 -17.82
CA GLN A 481 -14.50 -5.84 -19.01
C GLN A 481 -13.99 -5.14 -20.28
N GLU A 482 -13.94 -3.80 -20.27
CA GLU A 482 -13.36 -3.01 -21.37
C GLU A 482 -11.90 -3.41 -21.63
N GLU A 483 -11.12 -3.71 -20.58
CA GLU A 483 -9.74 -4.16 -20.77
C GLU A 483 -9.63 -5.48 -21.53
N GLU A 484 -10.53 -6.44 -21.30
CA GLU A 484 -10.50 -7.72 -22.03
C GLU A 484 -10.81 -7.50 -23.51
N ASP A 485 -11.86 -6.70 -23.81
CA ASP A 485 -12.23 -6.34 -25.19
C ASP A 485 -11.08 -5.63 -25.90
N LEU A 486 -10.41 -4.70 -25.20
CA LEU A 486 -9.25 -3.97 -25.74
C LEU A 486 -8.02 -4.87 -25.88
N SER A 487 -7.80 -5.82 -24.97
CA SER A 487 -6.68 -6.77 -25.01
C SER A 487 -6.73 -7.65 -26.26
N GLU A 488 -7.93 -8.09 -26.67
CA GLU A 488 -8.13 -8.83 -27.92
C GLU A 488 -7.75 -7.98 -29.15
N ILE A 489 -8.20 -6.72 -29.19
CA ILE A 489 -7.85 -5.77 -30.26
C ILE A 489 -6.34 -5.50 -30.29
N VAL A 490 -5.70 -5.34 -29.13
CA VAL A 490 -4.26 -5.12 -29.00
C VAL A 490 -3.45 -6.31 -29.53
N GLN A 491 -3.93 -7.54 -29.32
CA GLN A 491 -3.27 -8.74 -29.85
C GLN A 491 -3.35 -8.82 -31.38
N LEU A 492 -4.41 -8.29 -31.99
CA LEU A 492 -4.62 -8.31 -33.44
C LEU A 492 -3.93 -7.15 -34.18
N VAL A 493 -4.07 -5.91 -33.68
CA VAL A 493 -3.66 -4.68 -34.40
C VAL A 493 -2.42 -4.03 -33.78
N GLY A 494 -2.16 -4.28 -32.49
CA GLY A 494 -1.07 -3.68 -31.72
C GLY A 494 -1.50 -2.45 -30.89
N LYS A 495 -0.77 -2.17 -29.80
CA LYS A 495 -1.10 -1.10 -28.84
C LYS A 495 -1.02 0.33 -29.40
N ALA A 496 -0.32 0.53 -30.52
CA ALA A 496 -0.05 1.86 -31.07
C ALA A 496 -1.28 2.53 -31.68
N SER A 497 -2.25 1.76 -32.19
CA SER A 497 -3.44 2.24 -32.88
C SER A 497 -4.60 2.64 -31.97
N LEU A 498 -4.47 2.44 -30.65
CA LEU A 498 -5.52 2.72 -29.68
C LEU A 498 -5.72 4.21 -29.42
N ALA A 499 -6.94 4.59 -29.05
CA ALA A 499 -7.24 5.91 -28.53
C ALA A 499 -6.55 6.12 -27.17
N GLU A 500 -6.37 7.39 -26.78
CA GLU A 500 -5.71 7.73 -25.50
C GLU A 500 -6.57 7.33 -24.29
N THR A 501 -7.90 7.33 -24.41
CA THR A 501 -8.84 6.81 -23.39
C THR A 501 -8.62 5.32 -23.15
N ASP A 502 -8.51 4.54 -24.22
CA ASP A 502 -8.34 3.09 -24.15
C ASP A 502 -6.99 2.73 -23.54
N LYS A 503 -5.94 3.49 -23.85
CA LYS A 503 -4.63 3.35 -23.21
C LYS A 503 -4.70 3.59 -21.70
N ILE A 504 -5.50 4.57 -21.24
CA ILE A 504 -5.72 4.81 -19.81
C ILE A 504 -6.45 3.61 -19.19
N THR A 505 -7.52 3.11 -19.83
CA THR A 505 -8.26 1.93 -19.34
C THR A 505 -7.34 0.73 -19.17
N LEU A 506 -6.49 0.42 -20.16
CA LEU A 506 -5.53 -0.69 -20.07
C LEU A 506 -4.54 -0.54 -18.90
N GLU A 507 -4.02 0.67 -18.66
CA GLU A 507 -3.00 0.90 -17.62
C GLU A 507 -3.62 0.93 -16.22
N VAL A 508 -4.84 1.49 -16.07
CA VAL A 508 -5.58 1.44 -14.81
C VAL A 508 -6.07 0.03 -14.51
N ALA A 509 -6.52 -0.72 -15.51
CA ALA A 509 -6.87 -2.13 -15.35
C ALA A 509 -5.66 -2.97 -14.92
N LYS A 510 -4.46 -2.68 -15.48
CA LYS A 510 -3.22 -3.28 -15.00
C LYS A 510 -2.93 -2.94 -13.54
N LEU A 511 -3.10 -1.67 -13.15
CA LEU A 511 -2.96 -1.23 -11.75
C LEU A 511 -3.94 -1.97 -10.82
N LEU A 512 -5.19 -2.14 -11.24
CA LEU A 512 -6.18 -2.93 -10.50
C LEU A 512 -5.76 -4.40 -10.36
N LYS A 513 -5.23 -5.03 -11.41
CA LYS A 513 -4.79 -6.44 -11.39
C LYS A 513 -3.59 -6.66 -10.46
N ASP A 514 -2.58 -5.81 -10.54
CA ASP A 514 -1.30 -5.99 -9.83
C ASP A 514 -1.34 -5.50 -8.37
N ASP A 515 -2.12 -4.45 -8.09
CA ASP A 515 -2.12 -3.81 -6.76
C ASP A 515 -3.39 -4.07 -5.95
N PHE A 516 -4.55 -4.22 -6.58
CA PHE A 516 -5.83 -4.41 -5.89
C PHE A 516 -6.26 -5.89 -5.83
N LEU A 517 -6.32 -6.57 -6.98
CA LEU A 517 -6.80 -7.95 -7.07
C LEU A 517 -5.78 -8.95 -6.56
N GLN A 518 -4.48 -8.72 -6.84
CA GLN A 518 -3.42 -9.58 -6.32
C GLN A 518 -3.25 -9.36 -4.82
N GLN A 519 -3.19 -10.43 -4.04
CA GLN A 519 -3.02 -10.39 -2.59
C GLN A 519 -2.15 -11.56 -2.12
N ASN A 520 -1.11 -11.25 -1.35
CA ASN A 520 -0.24 -12.27 -0.79
C ASN A 520 -0.73 -12.70 0.60
N SER A 521 -1.20 -13.95 0.70
CA SER A 521 -1.71 -14.49 1.97
C SER A 521 -0.63 -14.74 3.04
N TYR A 522 0.64 -14.77 2.65
CA TYR A 522 1.76 -15.05 3.56
C TYR A 522 2.42 -13.79 4.15
N SER A 523 2.15 -12.60 3.59
CA SER A 523 2.74 -11.36 4.10
C SER A 523 1.99 -10.84 5.33
N SER A 524 2.67 -10.08 6.20
CA SER A 524 2.03 -9.53 7.41
C SER A 524 0.91 -8.54 7.10
N TYR A 525 1.08 -7.70 6.08
CA TYR A 525 0.20 -6.57 5.73
C TYR A 525 -0.96 -6.94 4.79
N ASP A 526 -0.79 -7.98 3.96
CA ASP A 526 -1.75 -8.38 2.93
C ASP A 526 -2.40 -9.74 3.22
N ARG A 527 -2.01 -10.46 4.28
CA ARG A 527 -2.72 -11.68 4.69
C ARG A 527 -4.21 -11.46 4.99
N PHE A 528 -4.53 -10.27 5.52
CA PHE A 528 -5.89 -9.84 5.84
C PHE A 528 -6.05 -8.37 5.46
N CYS A 529 -7.01 -8.08 4.58
CA CYS A 529 -7.36 -6.72 4.22
C CYS A 529 -8.72 -6.34 4.85
N PRO A 530 -8.75 -5.43 5.83
CA PRO A 530 -10.01 -4.92 6.35
C PRO A 530 -10.82 -4.21 5.26
N PHE A 531 -12.15 -4.29 5.38
CA PHE A 531 -13.04 -3.76 4.35
C PHE A 531 -12.85 -2.25 4.08
N TYR A 532 -12.57 -1.43 5.11
CA TYR A 532 -12.29 0.00 4.92
C TYR A 532 -11.03 0.26 4.08
N LYS A 533 -10.00 -0.60 4.19
CA LYS A 533 -8.77 -0.51 3.38
C LYS A 533 -9.11 -0.84 1.93
N THR A 534 -9.92 -1.88 1.70
CA THR A 534 -10.42 -2.26 0.37
C THR A 534 -11.16 -1.10 -0.30
N VAL A 535 -12.13 -0.49 0.39
CA VAL A 535 -12.90 0.66 -0.14
C VAL A 535 -11.99 1.87 -0.39
N GLY A 536 -11.09 2.19 0.54
CA GLY A 536 -10.16 3.32 0.38
C GLY A 536 -9.21 3.17 -0.80
N MET A 537 -8.69 1.96 -1.04
CA MET A 537 -7.85 1.68 -2.22
C MET A 537 -8.63 1.83 -3.52
N LEU A 538 -9.83 1.25 -3.61
CA LEU A 538 -10.68 1.38 -4.79
C LEU A 538 -11.00 2.84 -5.10
N ARG A 539 -11.38 3.60 -4.08
CA ARG A 539 -11.71 5.03 -4.23
C ARG A 539 -10.56 5.81 -4.85
N ASN A 540 -9.34 5.60 -4.38
CA ASN A 540 -8.17 6.33 -4.89
C ASN A 540 -7.83 5.94 -6.34
N ILE A 541 -7.91 4.64 -6.68
CA ILE A 541 -7.64 4.16 -8.04
C ILE A 541 -8.69 4.69 -9.03
N ILE A 542 -9.97 4.66 -8.64
CA ILE A 542 -11.07 5.11 -9.51
C ILE A 542 -11.07 6.64 -9.63
N ALA A 543 -10.77 7.36 -8.55
CA ALA A 543 -10.60 8.81 -8.62
C ALA A 543 -9.47 9.19 -9.58
N PHE A 544 -8.35 8.46 -9.56
CA PHE A 544 -7.26 8.64 -10.53
C PHE A 544 -7.73 8.37 -11.97
N TYR A 545 -8.48 7.29 -12.19
CA TYR A 545 -9.05 6.95 -13.50
C TYR A 545 -9.98 8.06 -14.03
N ASP A 546 -10.94 8.51 -13.22
CA ASP A 546 -11.90 9.54 -13.60
C ASP A 546 -11.20 10.87 -13.93
N MET A 547 -10.21 11.27 -13.11
CA MET A 547 -9.43 12.49 -13.34
C MET A 547 -8.54 12.40 -14.58
N ALA A 548 -7.89 11.26 -14.81
CA ALA A 548 -7.06 11.03 -15.99
C ALA A 548 -7.90 11.06 -17.28
N ARG A 549 -9.08 10.41 -17.25
CA ARG A 549 -10.03 10.43 -18.36
C ARG A 549 -10.54 11.84 -18.65
N HIS A 550 -10.96 12.57 -17.63
CA HIS A 550 -11.41 13.96 -17.76
C HIS A 550 -10.31 14.87 -18.33
N ALA A 551 -9.05 14.71 -17.90
CA ALA A 551 -7.93 15.50 -18.41
C ALA A 551 -7.67 15.27 -19.91
N VAL A 552 -7.80 14.03 -20.39
CA VAL A 552 -7.63 13.69 -21.81
C VAL A 552 -8.83 14.14 -22.65
N GLU A 553 -10.06 13.94 -22.17
CA GLU A 553 -11.28 14.32 -22.90
C GLU A 553 -11.40 15.84 -23.02
N SER A 554 -11.15 16.60 -21.94
CA SER A 554 -11.22 18.07 -21.95
C SER A 554 -10.19 18.75 -22.86
N THR A 555 -9.03 18.11 -23.06
CA THR A 555 -7.96 18.64 -23.92
C THR A 555 -7.96 18.04 -25.33
N ALA A 556 -8.94 17.22 -25.68
CA ALA A 556 -8.97 16.48 -26.95
C ALA A 556 -9.01 17.38 -28.19
N GLN A 557 -9.61 18.57 -28.11
CA GLN A 557 -9.71 19.54 -29.21
C GLN A 557 -8.64 20.66 -29.16
N SER A 558 -7.81 20.72 -28.11
CA SER A 558 -6.76 21.74 -27.98
C SER A 558 -5.48 21.30 -28.70
N GLU A 559 -4.68 22.26 -29.20
CA GLU A 559 -3.40 21.97 -29.86
C GLU A 559 -2.42 21.22 -28.95
N ASN A 560 -2.48 21.48 -27.63
CA ASN A 560 -1.68 20.79 -26.62
C ASN A 560 -2.45 19.61 -25.99
N LYS A 561 -2.76 18.58 -26.79
CA LYS A 561 -3.44 17.38 -26.31
C LYS A 561 -2.61 16.66 -25.24
N ILE A 562 -3.21 16.43 -24.07
CA ILE A 562 -2.59 15.61 -23.03
C ILE A 562 -2.68 14.14 -23.47
N THR A 563 -1.54 13.47 -23.54
CA THR A 563 -1.45 12.04 -23.83
C THR A 563 -1.12 11.27 -22.56
N TRP A 564 -1.40 9.96 -22.55
CA TRP A 564 -1.08 9.10 -21.41
C TRP A 564 0.41 9.16 -21.03
N ASN A 565 1.31 9.24 -22.01
CA ASN A 565 2.75 9.31 -21.76
C ASN A 565 3.13 10.53 -20.91
N VAL A 566 2.50 11.69 -21.16
CA VAL A 566 2.71 12.92 -20.38
C VAL A 566 2.22 12.74 -18.94
N ILE A 567 1.05 12.10 -18.75
CA ILE A 567 0.51 11.78 -17.43
C ILE A 567 1.45 10.84 -16.68
N ARG A 568 1.89 9.75 -17.31
CA ARG A 568 2.80 8.77 -16.70
C ARG A 568 4.12 9.39 -16.26
N ASP A 569 4.72 10.21 -17.12
CA ASP A 569 6.05 10.78 -16.86
C ASP A 569 5.99 11.88 -15.79
N SER A 570 4.90 12.65 -15.74
CA SER A 570 4.68 13.69 -14.70
C SER A 570 4.22 13.12 -13.36
N MET A 571 3.39 12.08 -13.36
CA MET A 571 2.76 11.50 -12.17
C MET A 571 3.41 10.20 -11.68
N GLY A 572 4.66 9.90 -12.07
CA GLY A 572 5.35 8.67 -11.68
C GLY A 572 5.38 8.41 -10.17
N ASN A 573 5.53 9.47 -9.35
CA ASN A 573 5.50 9.35 -7.89
C ASN A 573 4.10 9.01 -7.35
N MET A 574 3.04 9.58 -7.94
CA MET A 574 1.67 9.29 -7.54
C MET A 574 1.27 7.85 -7.89
N LEU A 575 1.67 7.36 -9.07
CA LEU A 575 1.49 5.96 -9.46
C LEU A 575 2.20 5.02 -8.49
N TYR A 576 3.44 5.34 -8.09
CA TYR A 576 4.15 4.58 -7.07
C TYR A 576 3.43 4.59 -5.72
N GLN A 577 2.88 5.74 -5.29
CA GLN A 577 2.10 5.84 -4.07
C GLN A 577 0.82 5.01 -4.13
N LEU A 578 0.11 4.99 -5.26
CA LEU A 578 -1.07 4.15 -5.47
C LEU A 578 -0.72 2.67 -5.35
N SER A 579 0.37 2.22 -5.98
CA SER A 579 0.85 0.84 -5.83
C SER A 579 1.29 0.51 -4.41
N SER A 580 1.83 1.49 -3.68
CA SER A 580 2.30 1.29 -2.31
C SER A 580 1.18 1.15 -1.27
N MET A 581 -0.08 1.45 -1.62
CA MET A 581 -1.21 1.42 -0.69
C MET A 581 -1.43 0.04 -0.05
N LYS A 582 -1.10 -1.05 -0.75
CA LYS A 582 -1.23 -2.42 -0.23
C LYS A 582 -0.33 -2.70 0.97
N PHE A 583 0.85 -2.07 1.05
CA PHE A 583 1.83 -2.29 2.13
C PHE A 583 1.45 -1.66 3.48
N LYS A 584 0.31 -0.97 3.59
CA LYS A 584 -0.15 -0.40 4.86
C LYS A 584 -0.65 -1.50 5.80
N ASP A 585 0.02 -1.68 6.93
CA ASP A 585 -0.36 -2.67 7.95
C ASP A 585 -1.68 -2.30 8.66
N PRO A 586 -2.63 -3.25 8.77
CA PRO A 586 -3.89 -3.04 9.51
C PRO A 586 -3.72 -2.83 11.02
N SER A 587 -2.67 -3.41 11.62
CA SER A 587 -2.43 -3.43 13.07
C SER A 587 -2.05 -2.06 13.64
N LEU A 588 -1.57 -1.14 12.79
CA LEU A 588 -1.36 0.26 13.13
C LEU A 588 -2.72 1.01 13.15
N ARG A 589 -3.48 0.79 14.23
CA ARG A 589 -4.36 1.79 14.88
C ARG A 589 -5.32 2.55 13.94
N SER A 590 -6.16 1.85 13.16
CA SER A 590 -6.90 2.46 12.04
C SER A 590 -8.42 2.24 12.07
N ARG A 591 -9.14 3.00 12.89
CA ARG A 591 -10.57 3.31 12.66
C ARG A 591 -10.95 4.69 13.22
N LYS A 592 -10.54 5.00 14.45
CA LYS A 592 -10.73 6.34 15.05
C LYS A 592 -9.82 7.41 14.44
N TYR A 593 -8.54 7.09 14.18
CA TYR A 593 -7.59 8.05 13.61
C TYR A 593 -7.85 8.34 12.13
N LEU A 594 -8.29 7.37 11.32
CA LEU A 594 -8.54 7.61 9.90
C LEU A 594 -9.78 8.52 9.70
N ASN A 595 -10.88 8.27 10.41
CA ASN A 595 -12.08 9.11 10.29
C ASN A 595 -11.89 10.50 10.92
N ARG A 596 -11.24 10.62 12.09
CA ARG A 596 -10.89 11.94 12.66
C ARG A 596 -9.84 12.68 11.83
N ALA A 597 -8.84 11.99 11.27
CA ALA A 597 -7.82 12.63 10.45
C ALA A 597 -8.40 13.11 9.12
N ILE A 598 -9.38 12.42 8.53
CA ILE A 598 -10.04 12.87 7.29
C ILE A 598 -10.92 14.10 7.55
N GLU A 599 -11.68 14.13 8.66
CA GLU A 599 -12.48 15.32 9.02
C GLU A 599 -11.62 16.51 9.47
N MET A 600 -10.58 16.29 10.29
CA MET A 600 -9.70 17.36 10.78
C MET A 600 -8.71 17.83 9.71
N ALA A 601 -8.24 16.98 8.78
CA ALA A 601 -7.39 17.42 7.67
C ALA A 601 -8.12 18.43 6.77
N ASN A 602 -9.41 18.20 6.48
CA ASN A 602 -10.21 19.14 5.70
C ASN A 602 -10.42 20.50 6.38
N GLN A 603 -10.41 20.56 7.72
CA GLN A 603 -10.49 21.83 8.47
C GLN A 603 -9.12 22.51 8.61
N ASN A 604 -8.07 21.75 8.94
CA ASN A 604 -6.72 22.26 9.13
C ASN A 604 -6.09 22.73 7.81
N GLU A 605 -6.39 22.07 6.70
CA GLU A 605 -5.99 22.51 5.35
C GLU A 605 -6.66 23.84 4.96
N LYS A 606 -7.96 24.02 5.30
CA LYS A 606 -8.64 25.32 5.10
C LYS A 606 -8.00 26.44 5.93
N ILE A 607 -7.61 26.16 7.18
CA ILE A 607 -6.96 27.15 8.05
C ILE A 607 -5.55 27.48 7.51
N LEU A 608 -4.77 26.48 7.08
CA LEU A 608 -3.45 26.71 6.47
C LEU A 608 -3.54 27.54 5.18
N MET A 609 -4.54 27.28 4.32
CA MET A 609 -4.80 28.10 3.13
C MET A 609 -5.20 29.55 3.49
N SER A 610 -5.95 29.74 4.58
CA SER A 610 -6.27 31.08 5.10
C SER A 610 -5.05 31.80 5.71
N LEU A 611 -4.05 31.07 6.21
CA LEU A 611 -2.81 31.66 6.72
C LEU A 611 -1.87 32.09 5.58
N LEU A 612 -1.89 31.37 4.45
CA LEU A 612 -1.14 31.73 3.24
C LEU A 612 -1.69 32.97 2.53
N SER A 613 -3.00 33.27 2.70
CA SER A 613 -3.59 34.49 2.13
C SER A 613 -3.27 35.76 2.91
N ILE A 614 -2.62 35.65 4.07
CA ILE A 614 -2.12 36.79 4.84
C ILE A 614 -0.92 37.40 4.13
N VAL A 615 -0.93 38.73 3.97
CA VAL A 615 0.14 39.51 3.34
C VAL A 615 1.48 39.22 4.03
N GLU A 616 2.51 38.88 3.24
CA GLU A 616 3.87 38.43 3.64
C GLU A 616 4.04 36.93 3.91
N ASN A 617 2.97 36.18 4.16
CA ASN A 617 3.02 34.71 4.22
C ASN A 617 2.98 34.06 2.83
N ASP A 618 2.56 34.84 1.82
CA ASP A 618 2.58 34.51 0.39
C ASP A 618 3.99 34.43 -0.21
N LYS A 619 5.01 34.76 0.58
CA LYS A 619 6.42 34.75 0.17
C LYS A 619 7.26 34.03 1.22
N CYS A 620 8.29 33.33 0.76
CA CYS A 620 9.29 32.69 1.60
C CYS A 620 9.94 33.73 2.54
N CYS A 621 10.03 33.39 3.82
CA CYS A 621 10.58 34.28 4.85
C CYS A 621 12.03 34.71 4.57
N ASP A 622 12.85 33.82 3.98
CA ASP A 622 14.30 34.07 3.85
C ASP A 622 14.73 34.56 2.46
N CYS A 623 14.20 34.01 1.37
CA CYS A 623 14.58 34.42 0.00
C CYS A 623 13.53 35.25 -0.73
N GLY A 624 12.32 35.38 -0.17
CA GLY A 624 11.22 36.13 -0.78
C GLY A 624 10.57 35.48 -2.01
N SER A 625 10.84 34.19 -2.30
CA SER A 625 10.18 33.44 -3.37
C SER A 625 8.67 33.33 -3.12
N ARG A 626 7.84 33.40 -4.17
CA ARG A 626 6.37 33.23 -4.06
C ARG A 626 5.95 31.76 -3.96
N ASP A 627 6.85 30.83 -4.28
CA ASP A 627 6.58 29.39 -4.26
C ASP A 627 6.78 28.82 -2.85
N VAL A 628 5.81 29.09 -1.98
CA VAL A 628 5.79 28.65 -0.58
C VAL A 628 5.10 27.30 -0.47
N GLU A 629 5.82 26.27 -0.05
CA GLU A 629 5.33 24.87 0.04
C GLU A 629 5.56 24.25 1.42
N TYR A 630 6.46 24.83 2.21
CA TYR A 630 6.88 24.31 3.50
C TYR A 630 6.66 25.34 4.58
N ALA A 631 6.55 24.89 5.83
CA ALA A 631 6.59 25.77 6.98
C ALA A 631 7.40 25.13 8.12
N SER A 632 8.11 25.98 8.85
CA SER A 632 8.80 25.62 10.08
C SER A 632 7.88 25.92 11.25
N TYR A 633 7.33 24.88 11.88
CA TYR A 633 6.27 25.06 12.87
C TYR A 633 6.80 25.62 14.20
N ASN A 634 8.04 25.30 14.57
CA ASN A 634 8.64 25.80 15.80
C ASN A 634 9.11 27.26 15.70
N LEU A 635 9.47 27.71 14.48
CA LEU A 635 9.82 29.11 14.20
C LEU A 635 8.61 29.94 13.73
N GLY A 636 7.52 29.29 13.34
CA GLY A 636 6.30 29.94 12.86
C GLY A 636 6.47 30.65 11.51
N ILE A 637 7.33 30.14 10.63
CA ILE A 637 7.67 30.77 9.33
C ILE A 637 7.31 29.89 8.13
N PHE A 638 6.98 30.53 7.02
CA PHE A 638 6.67 29.91 5.73
C PHE A 638 7.87 29.99 4.77
N LEU A 639 8.16 28.88 4.10
CA LEU A 639 9.40 28.64 3.37
C LEU A 639 9.15 28.03 1.98
N CYS A 640 10.01 28.34 1.02
CA CYS A 640 10.07 27.63 -0.26
C CYS A 640 10.88 26.33 -0.13
N CYS A 641 10.79 25.45 -1.12
CA CYS A 641 11.51 24.17 -1.15
C CYS A 641 13.03 24.30 -0.95
N VAL A 642 13.67 25.30 -1.56
CA VAL A 642 15.13 25.50 -1.44
C VAL A 642 15.54 25.92 -0.03
N CYS A 643 14.82 26.87 0.58
CA CYS A 643 15.13 27.32 1.95
C CYS A 643 14.81 26.22 2.97
N SER A 644 13.76 25.43 2.72
CA SER A 644 13.41 24.33 3.60
C SER A 644 14.52 23.27 3.67
N GLN A 645 15.21 22.97 2.57
CA GLN A 645 16.37 22.05 2.60
C GLN A 645 17.51 22.54 3.50
N ILE A 646 17.80 23.85 3.49
CA ILE A 646 18.82 24.45 4.36
C ILE A 646 18.37 24.42 5.82
N HIS A 647 17.10 24.71 6.09
CA HIS A 647 16.55 24.60 7.44
C HIS A 647 16.64 23.18 8.01
N ARG A 648 16.65 22.13 7.16
CA ARG A 648 16.88 20.74 7.61
C ARG A 648 18.33 20.53 8.05
N SER A 649 19.30 21.20 7.43
CA SER A 649 20.72 21.07 7.79
C SER A 649 21.11 21.86 9.04
N LEU A 650 20.29 22.79 9.52
CA LEU A 650 20.47 23.48 10.82
C LEU A 650 20.28 22.56 12.04
N GLY A 651 19.57 21.43 11.85
CA GLY A 651 19.24 20.49 12.92
C GLY A 651 17.89 20.75 13.60
N SER A 652 17.30 19.68 14.13
CA SER A 652 15.92 19.65 14.67
C SER A 652 15.71 20.47 15.95
N HIS A 653 16.80 20.90 16.60
CA HIS A 653 16.77 21.77 17.78
C HIS A 653 16.54 23.25 17.41
N LEU A 654 16.88 23.66 16.18
CA LEU A 654 16.69 25.02 15.68
C LEU A 654 15.45 25.16 14.78
N SER A 655 15.26 24.26 13.82
CA SER A 655 14.15 24.35 12.86
C SER A 655 13.53 22.99 12.59
N LYS A 656 12.21 22.91 12.66
CA LYS A 656 11.43 21.69 12.40
C LYS A 656 10.40 21.94 11.31
N ILE A 657 10.58 21.27 10.18
CA ILE A 657 9.90 21.58 8.93
C ILE A 657 8.85 20.53 8.61
N LYS A 658 7.71 21.01 8.10
CA LYS A 658 6.68 20.19 7.47
C LYS A 658 6.26 20.79 6.14
N HIS A 659 5.80 19.94 5.23
CA HIS A 659 5.14 20.33 3.99
C HIS A 659 3.71 20.81 4.31
N LEU A 660 3.25 21.87 3.65
CA LEU A 660 1.95 22.48 3.95
C LEU A 660 0.76 21.57 3.59
N SER A 661 0.79 20.90 2.43
CA SER A 661 -0.28 19.98 1.99
C SER A 661 -0.05 18.48 2.24
N LEU A 662 1.22 18.01 2.26
CA LEU A 662 1.52 16.57 2.30
C LEU A 662 1.68 16.01 3.73
N ASP A 663 2.02 16.85 4.71
CA ASP A 663 2.26 16.43 6.09
C ASP A 663 1.05 16.69 6.98
N TYR A 664 0.88 15.87 8.02
CA TYR A 664 -0.16 16.05 9.03
C TYR A 664 0.21 17.19 10.02
N TRP A 665 -0.73 18.11 10.24
CA TRP A 665 -0.57 19.27 11.12
C TRP A 665 -1.44 19.15 12.39
N GLU A 666 -0.81 19.29 13.55
CA GLU A 666 -1.51 19.33 14.84
C GLU A 666 -2.00 20.76 15.16
N ASP A 667 -3.08 20.88 15.93
CA ASP A 667 -3.68 22.18 16.26
C ASP A 667 -2.73 23.12 17.01
N SER A 668 -1.84 22.57 17.85
CA SER A 668 -0.80 23.34 18.55
C SER A 668 0.22 23.96 17.57
N GLN A 669 0.54 23.26 16.49
CA GLN A 669 1.49 23.70 15.46
C GLN A 669 0.87 24.79 14.58
N ILE A 670 -0.42 24.67 14.26
CA ILE A 670 -1.16 25.68 13.49
C ILE A 670 -1.33 26.97 14.31
N ARG A 671 -1.62 26.86 15.61
CA ARG A 671 -1.65 28.04 16.51
C ARG A 671 -0.32 28.76 16.54
N GLN A 672 0.79 28.03 16.61
CA GLN A 672 2.13 28.63 16.59
C GLN A 672 2.43 29.37 15.27
N LEU A 673 1.98 28.85 14.13
CA LEU A 673 2.06 29.54 12.84
C LEU A 673 1.18 30.79 12.78
N MET A 674 0.00 30.75 13.39
CA MET A 674 -0.92 31.88 13.48
C MET A 674 -0.39 33.00 14.39
N ASP A 675 0.26 32.63 15.50
CA ASP A 675 0.76 33.58 16.49
C ASP A 675 2.00 34.32 16.01
N ILE A 676 2.92 33.66 15.28
CA ILE A 676 4.17 34.27 14.81
C ILE A 676 3.98 34.83 13.39
N GLY A 677 3.87 33.96 12.38
CA GLY A 677 3.85 34.33 10.97
C GLY A 677 5.13 35.01 10.47
N ASN A 678 5.26 35.17 9.14
CA ASN A 678 6.49 35.72 8.54
C ASN A 678 6.79 37.15 8.99
N LYS A 679 5.74 37.97 9.18
CA LYS A 679 5.89 39.37 9.56
C LYS A 679 6.56 39.55 10.92
N LYS A 680 6.09 38.84 11.96
CA LYS A 680 6.69 38.95 13.30
C LYS A 680 8.06 38.29 13.35
N ALA A 681 8.24 37.18 12.63
CA ALA A 681 9.55 36.54 12.52
C ALA A 681 10.60 37.48 11.91
N LYS A 682 10.27 38.24 10.85
CA LYS A 682 11.19 39.23 10.29
C LYS A 682 11.53 40.35 11.27
N LEU A 683 10.54 40.86 12.00
CA LEU A 683 10.78 41.91 13.02
C LEU A 683 11.74 41.44 14.13
N GLU A 684 11.71 40.15 14.47
CA GLU A 684 12.59 39.57 15.49
C GLU A 684 13.98 39.27 14.94
N TYR A 685 14.07 38.53 13.83
CA TYR A 685 15.32 37.97 13.32
C TYR A 685 16.06 38.86 12.33
N GLU A 686 15.45 39.93 11.80
CA GLU A 686 16.06 40.85 10.82
C GLU A 686 16.24 42.28 11.37
N LYS A 687 16.18 42.44 12.70
CA LYS A 687 16.16 43.74 13.38
C LYS A 687 17.33 44.67 13.05
N ARG A 688 18.52 44.12 12.78
CA ARG A 688 19.77 44.88 12.58
C ARG A 688 20.59 44.38 11.39
N ILE A 689 19.97 44.17 10.24
CA ILE A 689 20.72 43.87 9.02
C ILE A 689 21.46 45.15 8.55
N PRO A 690 22.80 45.14 8.42
CA PRO A 690 23.52 46.31 7.90
C PRO A 690 23.10 46.63 6.47
N ALA A 691 22.99 47.91 6.10
CA ALA A 691 22.60 48.33 4.75
C ALA A 691 23.55 47.79 3.66
N CYS A 692 24.83 47.58 3.98
CA CYS A 692 25.81 46.96 3.07
C CYS A 692 25.58 45.46 2.82
N TYR A 693 24.83 44.77 3.69
CA TYR A 693 24.65 43.32 3.63
C TYR A 693 23.81 42.92 2.41
N ARG A 694 24.34 42.01 1.60
CA ARG A 694 23.59 41.46 0.46
C ARG A 694 22.58 40.39 0.92
N VAL A 695 21.29 40.76 0.95
CA VAL A 695 20.18 39.83 1.20
C VAL A 695 19.91 38.98 -0.05
N PRO A 696 19.80 37.63 0.07
CA PRO A 696 19.46 36.75 -1.05
C PRO A 696 18.08 37.07 -1.67
N LYS A 697 17.96 36.95 -2.99
CA LYS A 697 16.68 37.18 -3.71
C LYS A 697 16.13 35.92 -4.37
N ALA A 698 14.82 35.93 -4.65
CA ALA A 698 14.15 34.87 -5.39
C ALA A 698 14.79 34.68 -6.78
N GLY A 699 15.06 33.42 -7.16
CA GLY A 699 15.69 33.07 -8.44
C GLY A 699 17.23 33.02 -8.43
N GLU A 700 17.90 33.43 -7.36
CA GLU A 700 19.36 33.33 -7.20
C GLU A 700 19.82 31.93 -6.72
N GLN A 701 19.23 30.86 -7.25
CA GLN A 701 19.47 29.47 -6.79
C GLN A 701 20.94 29.03 -6.96
N HIS A 702 21.68 29.66 -7.87
CA HIS A 702 23.11 29.43 -8.09
C HIS A 702 24.02 30.00 -6.98
N LEU A 703 23.49 30.82 -6.06
CA LEU A 703 24.21 31.41 -4.92
C LEU A 703 23.88 30.70 -3.61
N GLN A 704 23.90 29.36 -3.62
CA GLN A 704 23.52 28.53 -2.47
C GLN A 704 24.31 28.86 -1.20
N THR A 705 25.62 29.17 -1.32
CA THR A 705 26.48 29.53 -0.18
C THR A 705 26.03 30.83 0.51
N LEU A 706 25.62 31.85 -0.26
CA LEU A 706 25.13 33.12 0.30
C LEU A 706 23.79 32.91 1.03
N LEU A 707 22.90 32.13 0.43
CA LEU A 707 21.60 31.80 1.02
C LEU A 707 21.76 30.98 2.31
N GLU A 708 22.60 29.96 2.29
CA GLU A 708 22.87 29.12 3.46
C GLU A 708 23.44 29.94 4.62
N GLN A 709 24.47 30.76 4.36
CA GLN A 709 25.09 31.57 5.41
C GLN A 709 24.16 32.67 5.92
N PHE A 710 23.29 33.23 5.07
CA PHE A 710 22.26 34.17 5.52
C PHE A 710 21.29 33.52 6.51
N ILE A 711 20.78 32.32 6.19
CA ILE A 711 19.88 31.56 7.06
C ILE A 711 20.59 31.19 8.38
N ARG A 712 21.85 30.74 8.34
CA ARG A 712 22.65 30.45 9.53
C ARG A 712 22.91 31.71 10.38
N SER A 713 23.26 32.84 9.77
CA SER A 713 23.41 34.13 10.47
C SER A 713 22.10 34.57 11.16
N LYS A 714 20.95 34.29 10.53
CA LYS A 714 19.63 34.65 11.03
C LYS A 714 19.19 33.79 12.23
N TYR A 715 19.28 32.46 12.13
CA TYR A 715 18.70 31.54 13.13
C TYR A 715 19.73 30.84 14.04
N GLU A 716 20.88 30.43 13.51
CA GLU A 716 21.92 29.69 14.25
C GLU A 716 22.81 30.66 15.05
N ARG A 717 23.40 31.66 14.39
CA ARG A 717 24.30 32.64 15.02
C ARG A 717 23.56 33.86 15.61
N ARG A 718 22.32 34.12 15.16
CA ARG A 718 21.46 35.25 15.61
C ARG A 718 22.17 36.62 15.55
N GLU A 719 22.99 36.83 14.53
CA GLU A 719 23.84 38.02 14.35
C GLU A 719 23.03 39.31 14.22
N PHE A 720 21.81 39.23 13.70
CA PHE A 720 20.95 40.39 13.47
C PHE A 720 19.99 40.68 14.64
N ALA A 721 19.85 39.74 15.58
CA ALA A 721 18.95 39.86 16.73
C ALA A 721 19.68 40.30 18.01
N ASN A 722 20.90 39.83 18.24
CA ASN A 722 21.65 40.05 19.48
C ASN A 722 22.50 41.34 19.45
N PRO A 723 22.35 42.28 20.42
CA PRO A 723 23.15 43.50 20.46
C PRO A 723 24.64 43.32 20.75
N ARG A 724 25.01 42.20 21.39
CA ARG A 724 26.39 41.93 21.87
C ARG A 724 27.28 41.26 20.83
N GLN A 725 26.72 40.77 19.72
CA GLN A 725 27.44 40.09 18.65
C GLN A 725 27.41 40.98 17.41
N MET A 726 28.31 41.96 17.33
CA MET A 726 28.51 42.67 16.06
C MET A 726 29.24 41.77 15.07
N PRO A 727 28.78 41.68 13.81
CA PRO A 727 29.45 40.84 12.82
C PRO A 727 30.88 41.32 12.54
N SER A 728 31.82 40.39 12.46
CA SER A 728 33.26 40.66 12.28
C SER A 728 33.58 41.50 11.03
N PHE A 729 32.74 41.42 9.99
CA PHE A 729 32.92 42.17 8.74
C PHE A 729 32.59 43.67 8.86
N THR A 730 32.08 44.16 10.00
CA THR A 730 31.74 45.58 10.20
C THR A 730 32.85 46.41 10.87
N LEU A 731 33.97 45.79 11.25
CA LEU A 731 35.08 46.42 12.00
C LEU A 731 36.03 47.30 11.15
N GLY A 732 35.81 47.41 9.83
CA GLY A 732 36.60 48.22 8.89
C GLY A 732 38.04 47.74 8.61
N LYS A 733 38.51 46.73 9.35
CA LYS A 733 39.78 46.05 9.10
C LYS A 733 39.57 44.54 9.18
N MET A 734 40.03 43.82 8.16
CA MET A 734 39.94 42.35 8.09
C MET A 734 41.23 41.76 7.54
N GLU A 735 41.80 40.79 8.24
CA GLU A 735 42.97 40.04 7.77
C GLU A 735 42.77 38.53 7.94
N ASN A 736 43.09 37.77 6.89
CA ASN A 736 43.02 36.31 6.89
C ASN A 736 43.80 35.73 5.69
N TYR A 737 44.11 34.45 5.74
CA TYR A 737 44.67 33.71 4.62
C TYR A 737 43.56 33.24 3.67
N LEU A 738 43.70 33.54 2.38
CA LEU A 738 42.83 33.02 1.33
C LEU A 738 43.64 32.24 0.31
N MET A 739 43.03 31.18 -0.24
CA MET A 739 43.64 30.36 -1.28
C MET A 739 43.47 31.08 -2.62
N LYS A 740 44.57 31.61 -3.17
CA LYS A 740 44.59 32.36 -4.44
C LYS A 740 45.12 31.50 -5.57
N LYS A 741 44.42 31.49 -6.71
CA LYS A 741 44.89 30.80 -7.93
C LYS A 741 46.20 31.42 -8.47
N GLY A 742 47.16 30.55 -8.79
CA GLY A 742 48.41 30.85 -9.47
C GLY A 742 48.19 31.18 -10.95
N LYS A 743 49.11 31.96 -11.54
CA LYS A 743 49.00 32.41 -12.94
C LYS A 743 49.43 31.32 -13.94
N GLU A 744 50.44 30.53 -13.59
CA GLU A 744 51.12 29.58 -14.50
C GLU A 744 50.72 28.13 -14.20
N ASP A 745 50.65 27.74 -12.93
CA ASP A 745 50.44 26.34 -12.57
C ASP A 745 48.96 25.93 -12.41
N ASN A 746 48.02 26.87 -12.58
CA ASN A 746 46.57 26.70 -12.29
C ASN A 746 46.21 26.21 -10.87
N LYS A 747 47.19 26.00 -9.98
CA LYS A 747 47.04 25.59 -8.57
C LYS A 747 46.72 26.77 -7.65
N TYR A 748 46.16 26.50 -6.48
CA TYR A 748 45.87 27.50 -5.47
C TYR A 748 46.94 27.54 -4.38
N HIS A 749 47.30 28.74 -3.94
CA HIS A 749 48.30 28.96 -2.90
C HIS A 749 47.76 29.89 -1.81
N PRO A 750 48.10 29.65 -0.53
CA PRO A 750 47.72 30.54 0.55
C PRO A 750 48.40 31.91 0.38
N ARG A 751 47.61 32.97 0.49
CA ARG A 751 48.05 34.36 0.47
C ARG A 751 47.34 35.11 1.59
N LYS A 752 48.09 35.89 2.38
CA LYS A 752 47.50 36.75 3.41
C LYS A 752 46.86 37.95 2.72
N PHE A 753 45.56 38.14 2.90
CA PHE A 753 44.83 39.33 2.46
C PHE A 753 44.59 40.25 3.65
N VAL A 754 44.73 41.55 3.42
CA VAL A 754 44.50 42.60 4.42
C VAL A 754 43.61 43.67 3.78
N LEU A 755 42.40 43.81 4.29
CA LEU A 755 41.47 44.90 3.98
C LEU A 755 41.68 46.03 4.98
N ASN A 756 41.87 47.25 4.49
CA ASN A 756 41.84 48.45 5.32
C ASN A 756 40.90 49.49 4.71
N GLU A 757 39.84 49.83 5.44
CA GLU A 757 38.82 50.80 5.04
C GLU A 757 39.38 52.23 4.97
N THR A 758 40.20 52.65 5.93
CA THR A 758 40.75 54.02 5.98
C THR A 758 41.65 54.34 4.80
N ASP A 759 42.31 53.33 4.25
CA ASP A 759 43.30 53.48 3.19
C ASP A 759 42.73 53.25 1.78
N ASP A 760 41.43 52.90 1.64
CA ASP A 760 40.82 52.42 0.37
C ASP A 760 41.62 51.28 -0.29
N THR A 761 42.19 50.36 0.51
CA THR A 761 43.08 49.32 -0.04
C THR A 761 42.78 47.90 0.43
N LEU A 762 42.82 46.98 -0.53
CA LEU A 762 42.91 45.54 -0.33
C LEU A 762 44.30 45.08 -0.79
N ARG A 763 45.12 44.61 0.15
CA ARG A 763 46.51 44.19 -0.09
C ARG A 763 46.63 42.68 0.05
N TYR A 764 47.48 42.05 -0.76
CA TYR A 764 47.83 40.64 -0.53
C TYR A 764 49.34 40.37 -0.56
N TYR A 765 49.76 39.43 0.29
CA TYR A 765 51.16 39.09 0.57
C TYR A 765 51.45 37.63 0.18
N VAL A 766 52.69 37.38 -0.29
CA VAL A 766 53.18 36.03 -0.60
C VAL A 766 53.87 35.40 0.60
N LYS A 767 54.57 36.21 1.41
CA LYS A 767 55.23 35.88 2.68
C LYS A 767 55.07 37.09 3.63
N GLU A 768 55.06 36.88 4.94
CA GLU A 768 54.65 37.90 5.94
C GLU A 768 55.57 39.14 6.04
N GLU A 769 56.84 39.05 5.62
CA GLU A 769 57.83 40.13 5.85
C GLU A 769 58.21 40.97 4.61
N LYS A 770 57.50 40.82 3.47
CA LYS A 770 57.79 41.60 2.24
C LYS A 770 56.69 42.59 1.89
N SER A 771 57.06 43.65 1.16
CA SER A 771 56.14 44.61 0.53
C SER A 771 54.97 43.89 -0.19
N PRO A 772 53.76 44.47 -0.20
CA PRO A 772 52.58 43.84 -0.80
C PRO A 772 52.81 43.53 -2.28
N LYS A 773 52.39 42.34 -2.73
CA LYS A 773 52.56 41.91 -4.13
C LYS A 773 51.61 42.64 -5.08
N ALA A 774 50.44 43.03 -4.58
CA ALA A 774 49.56 43.95 -5.27
C ALA A 774 48.75 44.75 -4.24
N ILE A 775 48.44 45.99 -4.61
CA ILE A 775 47.56 46.90 -3.86
C ILE A 775 46.36 47.13 -4.78
N LEU A 776 45.18 46.72 -4.33
CA LEU A 776 43.92 46.91 -5.06
C LEU A 776 43.13 48.04 -4.38
N ARG A 777 42.56 48.96 -5.16
CA ARG A 777 41.68 50.01 -4.65
C ARG A 777 40.24 49.49 -4.49
N ILE A 778 39.63 49.71 -3.32
CA ILE A 778 38.29 49.19 -2.99
C ILE A 778 37.19 49.93 -3.78
N SER A 779 37.40 51.22 -4.03
CA SER A 779 36.55 52.05 -4.88
C SER A 779 36.33 51.48 -6.29
N GLU A 780 37.39 51.00 -6.95
CA GLU A 780 37.36 50.54 -8.35
C GLU A 780 37.14 49.02 -8.53
N LEU A 781 37.21 48.22 -7.46
CA LEU A 781 37.07 46.77 -7.58
C LEU A 781 35.59 46.33 -7.67
N ASN A 782 35.34 45.23 -8.38
CA ASN A 782 34.08 44.50 -8.35
C ASN A 782 34.33 43.07 -7.86
N VAL A 783 33.44 42.55 -7.01
CA VAL A 783 33.52 41.19 -6.46
C VAL A 783 32.23 40.46 -6.79
N VAL A 784 32.36 39.27 -7.38
CA VAL A 784 31.23 38.41 -7.75
C VAL A 784 31.54 36.99 -7.27
N PHE A 785 30.52 36.23 -6.89
CA PHE A 785 30.67 34.80 -6.63
C PHE A 785 30.91 34.08 -7.95
N ALA A 786 31.97 33.26 -8.02
CA ALA A 786 32.26 32.52 -9.25
C ALA A 786 31.18 31.43 -9.46
N ARG A 787 30.49 31.46 -10.61
CA ARG A 787 29.43 30.49 -10.92
C ARG A 787 29.98 29.10 -11.23
N GLN A 788 29.29 28.09 -10.74
CA GLN A 788 29.62 26.67 -10.89
C GLN A 788 29.02 26.11 -12.19
N PHE A 789 29.71 26.27 -13.32
CA PHE A 789 29.22 25.80 -14.63
C PHE A 789 29.69 24.39 -15.03
N LYS A 790 30.55 23.73 -14.23
CA LYS A 790 31.02 22.36 -14.46
C LYS A 790 31.08 21.58 -13.15
N SER A 791 30.77 20.28 -13.25
CA SER A 791 30.90 19.26 -12.19
C SER A 791 32.31 19.17 -11.57
N ASP A 792 33.33 19.68 -12.26
CA ASP A 792 34.74 19.60 -11.87
C ASP A 792 35.27 20.89 -11.20
N MET A 793 34.40 21.83 -10.80
CA MET A 793 34.83 22.98 -10.00
C MET A 793 35.25 22.53 -8.60
N VAL A 794 36.55 22.63 -8.31
CA VAL A 794 37.18 22.06 -7.11
C VAL A 794 36.72 22.72 -5.80
N HIS A 795 36.14 23.95 -5.80
CA HIS A 795 35.79 24.66 -4.56
C HIS A 795 34.48 25.46 -4.64
N LYS A 796 33.51 25.13 -3.76
CA LYS A 796 32.16 25.75 -3.70
C LYS A 796 32.15 27.23 -3.30
N ASN A 797 33.15 27.68 -2.53
CA ASN A 797 33.19 29.01 -1.90
C ASN A 797 34.22 29.93 -2.58
N CYS A 798 34.06 30.18 -3.88
CA CYS A 798 35.02 30.93 -4.69
C CYS A 798 34.50 32.34 -5.04
N LEU A 799 35.34 33.36 -4.86
CA LEU A 799 35.11 34.74 -5.27
C LEU A 799 36.01 35.12 -6.44
N GLN A 800 35.42 35.83 -7.39
CA GLN A 800 36.11 36.52 -8.47
C GLN A 800 36.23 38.00 -8.13
N ILE A 801 37.47 38.47 -7.94
CA ILE A 801 37.80 39.88 -7.72
C ILE A 801 38.31 40.46 -9.03
N THR A 802 37.58 41.42 -9.57
CA THR A 802 37.91 42.14 -10.80
C THR A 802 38.39 43.54 -10.46
N TYR A 803 39.57 43.90 -10.97
CA TYR A 803 40.13 45.24 -10.77
C TYR A 803 40.92 45.68 -12.00
N LEU A 804 41.16 46.99 -12.10
CA LEU A 804 42.02 47.59 -13.11
C LEU A 804 43.46 47.56 -12.61
N SER A 805 44.35 46.92 -13.37
CA SER A 805 45.78 46.97 -13.09
C SER A 805 46.34 48.38 -13.38
N PRO A 806 47.50 48.76 -12.81
CA PRO A 806 48.15 50.05 -13.10
C PRO A 806 48.43 50.29 -14.59
N ALA A 807 48.50 49.22 -15.40
CA ALA A 807 48.66 49.26 -16.85
C ALA A 807 47.33 49.45 -17.61
N ASN A 808 46.26 49.91 -16.96
CA ASN A 808 44.90 50.07 -17.51
C ASN A 808 44.34 48.78 -18.17
N SER A 809 44.78 47.60 -17.70
CA SER A 809 44.22 46.31 -18.13
C SER A 809 43.34 45.72 -17.04
N THR A 810 42.16 45.22 -17.42
CA THR A 810 41.28 44.49 -16.50
C THR A 810 41.93 43.17 -16.10
N ARG A 811 41.90 42.85 -14.80
CA ARG A 811 42.49 41.63 -14.24
C ARG A 811 41.52 40.96 -13.27
N HIS A 812 41.44 39.63 -13.35
CA HIS A 812 40.66 38.81 -12.44
C HIS A 812 41.57 38.03 -11.49
N ILE A 813 41.18 37.99 -10.22
CA ILE A 813 41.77 37.11 -9.21
C ILE A 813 40.67 36.20 -8.69
N PHE A 814 40.94 34.90 -8.67
CA PHE A 814 40.09 33.89 -8.07
C PHE A 814 40.64 33.51 -6.70
N VAL A 815 39.82 33.66 -5.66
CA VAL A 815 40.13 33.27 -4.29
C VAL A 815 39.05 32.36 -3.75
N TYR A 816 39.42 31.36 -2.95
CA TYR A 816 38.45 30.57 -2.20
C TYR A 816 38.93 30.36 -0.76
N HIS A 817 38.02 29.87 0.07
CA HIS A 817 38.29 29.34 1.39
C HIS A 817 37.41 28.08 1.60
N GLU A 818 37.85 27.11 2.39
CA GLU A 818 37.03 25.91 2.64
C GLU A 818 35.78 26.25 3.44
N ASP A 819 35.93 27.12 4.44
CA ASP A 819 34.81 27.67 5.19
C ASP A 819 34.02 28.73 4.38
N ALA A 820 32.72 28.51 4.28
CA ALA A 820 31.76 29.40 3.62
C ALA A 820 31.59 30.71 4.39
N GLU A 821 31.62 30.69 5.72
CA GLU A 821 31.42 31.86 6.56
C GLU A 821 32.52 32.91 6.28
N ILE A 822 33.78 32.48 6.25
CA ILE A 822 34.92 33.36 6.01
C ILE A 822 34.79 34.07 4.65
N ILE A 823 34.39 33.36 3.60
CA ILE A 823 34.23 33.95 2.25
C ILE A 823 33.07 34.94 2.19
N ILE A 824 31.94 34.65 2.84
CA ILE A 824 30.83 35.59 2.93
C ILE A 824 31.24 36.83 3.74
N ASN A 825 31.95 36.66 4.85
CA ASN A 825 32.45 37.78 5.65
C ASN A 825 33.40 38.67 4.83
N TRP A 826 34.30 38.10 4.02
CA TRP A 826 35.14 38.88 3.09
C TRP A 826 34.32 39.64 2.05
N TYR A 827 33.29 39.00 1.47
CA TYR A 827 32.40 39.65 0.51
C TYR A 827 31.65 40.83 1.14
N GLN A 828 31.10 40.66 2.35
CA GLN A 828 30.37 41.72 3.05
C GLN A 828 31.32 42.81 3.56
N ALA A 829 32.51 42.48 4.07
CA ALA A 829 33.50 43.46 4.55
C ALA A 829 33.93 44.41 3.44
N ILE A 830 34.18 43.88 2.24
CA ILE A 830 34.50 44.69 1.06
C ILE A 830 33.32 45.61 0.68
N ARG A 831 32.08 45.14 0.81
CA ARG A 831 30.89 45.95 0.54
C ARG A 831 30.70 47.06 1.56
N CYS A 832 30.92 46.79 2.85
CA CYS A 832 30.80 47.79 3.90
C CYS A 832 31.91 48.84 3.80
N ALA A 833 33.16 48.44 3.57
CA ALA A 833 34.26 49.38 3.31
C ALA A 833 33.99 50.27 2.08
N LYS A 834 33.40 49.70 1.02
CA LYS A 834 33.01 50.45 -0.18
C LYS A 834 31.86 51.41 0.06
N LEU A 835 30.88 51.02 0.89
CA LEU A 835 29.77 51.90 1.29
C LEU A 835 30.30 53.08 2.10
N HIS A 836 31.18 52.84 3.08
CA HIS A 836 31.82 53.88 3.86
C HIS A 836 32.60 54.87 2.98
N TYR A 837 33.42 54.36 2.05
CA TYR A 837 34.13 55.21 1.10
C TYR A 837 33.17 56.12 0.31
N PHE A 838 32.05 55.58 -0.19
CA PHE A 838 31.08 56.39 -0.94
C PHE A 838 30.33 57.39 -0.07
N GLN A 839 30.02 57.07 1.18
CA GLN A 839 29.43 58.01 2.14
C GLN A 839 30.38 59.18 2.43
N VAL A 840 31.69 58.91 2.53
CA VAL A 840 32.72 59.94 2.71
C VAL A 840 32.93 60.76 1.43
N ALA A 841 32.96 60.10 0.26
CA ALA A 841 33.18 60.76 -1.02
C ALA A 841 31.97 61.58 -1.53
N TYR A 842 30.75 61.18 -1.14
CA TYR A 842 29.50 61.83 -1.53
C TYR A 842 28.59 62.08 -0.30
N PRO A 843 28.91 63.05 0.57
CA PRO A 843 28.18 63.27 1.83
C PRO A 843 26.70 63.67 1.64
N SER A 844 26.36 64.21 0.47
CA SER A 844 25.01 64.68 0.12
C SER A 844 24.13 63.62 -0.55
N ALA A 845 24.66 62.43 -0.83
CA ALA A 845 23.90 61.33 -1.43
C ALA A 845 23.24 60.48 -0.35
N ASN A 846 21.96 60.11 -0.57
CA ASN A 846 21.27 59.19 0.32
C ASN A 846 21.84 57.78 0.20
N GLU A 847 21.81 57.00 1.28
CA GLU A 847 22.32 55.62 1.28
C GLU A 847 21.70 54.75 0.18
N SER A 848 20.40 54.95 -0.11
CA SER A 848 19.68 54.26 -1.19
C SER A 848 20.30 54.43 -2.58
N ASP A 849 20.90 55.59 -2.83
CA ASP A 849 21.50 55.93 -4.13
C ASP A 849 22.93 55.39 -4.25
N LEU A 850 23.57 55.11 -3.10
CA LEU A 850 24.92 54.54 -3.01
C LEU A 850 24.92 53.01 -3.08
N LEU A 851 23.87 52.33 -2.59
CA LEU A 851 23.78 50.86 -2.60
C LEU A 851 23.96 50.23 -4.00
N PRO A 852 23.42 50.80 -5.11
CA PRO A 852 23.69 50.31 -6.45
C PRO A 852 25.14 50.49 -6.91
N LEU A 853 25.99 51.29 -6.27
CA LEU A 853 27.38 51.50 -6.69
C LEU A 853 28.35 50.48 -6.07
N LEU A 854 27.87 49.68 -5.12
CA LEU A 854 28.62 48.59 -4.48
C LEU A 854 28.92 47.43 -5.45
N THR A 855 29.40 46.30 -4.91
CA THR A 855 29.66 45.11 -5.72
C THR A 855 28.36 44.59 -6.36
N LYS A 856 28.44 44.22 -7.64
CA LYS A 856 27.30 43.81 -8.46
C LYS A 856 27.67 42.58 -9.27
N ASP A 857 26.71 41.68 -9.42
CA ASP A 857 26.83 40.57 -10.37
C ASP A 857 26.94 41.09 -11.80
N PHE A 858 27.54 40.27 -12.65
CA PHE A 858 27.56 40.55 -14.08
C PHE A 858 26.13 40.61 -14.62
N ALA A 859 25.87 41.58 -15.49
CA ALA A 859 24.54 41.74 -16.10
C ALA A 859 24.14 40.48 -16.88
N ARG A 860 25.13 39.81 -17.47
CA ARG A 860 25.01 38.48 -18.06
C ARG A 860 26.39 37.83 -18.19
N GLU A 861 26.43 36.51 -18.11
CA GLU A 861 27.61 35.71 -18.41
C GLU A 861 27.20 34.35 -18.96
N GLY A 862 28.06 33.74 -19.77
CA GLY A 862 27.71 32.53 -20.52
C GLY A 862 28.68 32.23 -21.66
N TYR A 863 28.55 31.04 -22.23
CA TYR A 863 29.32 30.67 -23.42
C TYR A 863 28.66 31.22 -24.69
N LEU A 864 29.44 31.94 -25.49
CA LEU A 864 29.05 32.35 -26.84
C LEU A 864 30.07 31.84 -27.85
N MET A 865 29.57 31.49 -29.04
CA MET A 865 30.41 31.23 -30.20
C MET A 865 30.74 32.56 -30.87
N LYS A 866 32.02 32.86 -31.06
CA LYS A 866 32.50 34.13 -31.62
C LYS A 866 33.44 33.90 -32.79
N THR A 867 33.29 34.67 -33.87
CA THR A 867 34.23 34.69 -35.01
C THR A 867 35.32 35.76 -34.90
N GLY A 868 36.35 35.60 -35.73
CA GLY A 868 37.35 36.62 -36.00
C GLY A 868 36.85 37.72 -36.95
N PRO A 869 37.70 38.70 -37.31
CA PRO A 869 37.30 39.83 -38.17
C PRO A 869 37.07 39.44 -39.62
N ARG A 870 37.64 38.33 -40.10
CA ARG A 870 37.55 37.91 -41.49
C ARG A 870 36.39 36.92 -41.68
N PRO A 871 35.66 36.96 -42.79
CA PRO A 871 34.59 36.00 -43.10
C PRO A 871 35.04 34.52 -43.11
N THR A 872 36.33 34.27 -43.34
CA THR A 872 36.95 32.93 -43.32
C THR A 872 37.26 32.40 -41.91
N ASP A 873 37.14 33.23 -40.86
CA ASP A 873 37.49 32.84 -39.50
C ASP A 873 36.45 31.90 -38.88
N ALA A 874 36.90 30.76 -38.37
CA ALA A 874 36.03 29.81 -37.69
C ALA A 874 35.46 30.37 -36.36
N TYR A 875 34.22 30.00 -36.05
CA TYR A 875 33.61 30.28 -34.75
C TYR A 875 34.36 29.53 -33.64
N ARG A 876 34.69 30.24 -32.56
CA ARG A 876 35.32 29.65 -31.37
C ARG A 876 34.45 29.93 -30.15
N ARG A 877 34.28 28.91 -29.31
CA ARG A 877 33.61 29.03 -28.01
C ARG A 877 34.41 29.94 -27.08
N ARG A 878 33.76 30.93 -26.49
CA ARG A 878 34.35 31.89 -25.54
C ARG A 878 33.42 32.07 -24.36
N TRP A 879 34.01 32.19 -23.17
CA TRP A 879 33.28 32.61 -21.98
C TRP A 879 33.14 34.13 -22.00
N CYS A 880 31.92 34.64 -22.10
CA CYS A 880 31.64 36.07 -22.18
C CYS A 880 31.06 36.56 -20.85
N THR A 881 31.52 37.70 -20.36
CA THR A 881 31.05 38.37 -19.13
C THR A 881 30.73 39.83 -19.44
N LEU A 882 29.55 40.28 -19.00
CA LEU A 882 29.04 41.63 -19.21
C LEU A 882 29.07 42.40 -17.87
N ASP A 883 30.13 43.18 -17.68
CA ASP A 883 30.34 43.99 -16.47
C ASP A 883 30.08 45.47 -16.78
N ARG A 884 28.96 46.00 -16.28
CA ARG A 884 28.48 47.37 -16.57
C ARG A 884 28.38 47.62 -18.08
N ARG A 885 29.32 48.39 -18.66
CA ARG A 885 29.41 48.69 -20.11
C ARG A 885 30.54 47.92 -20.82
N LYS A 886 31.19 46.98 -20.14
CA LYS A 886 32.28 46.17 -20.69
C LYS A 886 31.81 44.75 -20.98
N LEU A 887 31.86 44.35 -22.24
CA LEU A 887 31.72 42.96 -22.66
C LEU A 887 33.12 42.35 -22.83
N MET A 888 33.47 41.44 -21.93
CA MET A 888 34.76 40.76 -21.90
C MET A 888 34.59 39.32 -22.39
N TYR A 889 35.58 38.78 -23.09
CA TYR A 889 35.57 37.39 -23.51
C TYR A 889 36.90 36.67 -23.20
N HIS A 890 36.79 35.42 -22.74
CA HIS A 890 37.89 34.60 -22.23
C HIS A 890 38.00 33.28 -23.00
N ASN A 891 39.15 32.61 -22.93
CA ASN A 891 39.25 31.25 -23.46
C ASN A 891 38.57 30.27 -22.50
N ASP A 892 38.77 30.46 -21.20
CA ASP A 892 38.17 29.66 -20.13
C ASP A 892 37.60 30.54 -19.00
N ILE A 893 36.74 29.96 -18.16
CA ILE A 893 36.01 30.64 -17.08
C ILE A 893 36.96 31.25 -16.04
N LEU A 894 38.07 30.55 -15.75
CA LEU A 894 39.03 30.91 -14.70
C LEU A 894 40.29 31.61 -15.23
N ASP A 895 40.19 32.29 -16.38
CA ASP A 895 41.27 33.07 -16.96
C ASP A 895 41.50 34.37 -16.17
N GLY A 896 42.76 34.60 -15.75
CA GLY A 896 43.12 35.82 -15.02
C GLY A 896 43.10 37.11 -15.86
N PHE A 897 42.99 36.99 -17.19
CA PHE A 897 42.98 38.09 -18.14
C PHE A 897 41.91 37.87 -19.22
N PRO A 898 41.16 38.91 -19.62
CA PRO A 898 40.30 38.83 -20.79
C PRO A 898 41.14 38.78 -22.07
N LYS A 899 40.70 37.97 -23.04
CA LYS A 899 41.31 37.91 -24.38
C LYS A 899 40.96 39.14 -25.20
N GLY A 900 39.82 39.77 -24.91
CA GLY A 900 39.46 41.08 -25.43
C GLY A 900 38.37 41.72 -24.60
N GLU A 901 38.34 43.04 -24.66
CA GLU A 901 37.42 43.91 -23.94
C GLU A 901 36.70 44.80 -24.97
N ILE A 902 35.37 44.77 -24.98
CA ILE A 902 34.50 45.57 -25.85
C ILE A 902 33.75 46.55 -24.96
N PHE A 903 33.88 47.85 -25.24
CA PHE A 903 33.08 48.88 -24.60
C PHE A 903 31.75 49.07 -25.34
N ILE A 904 30.64 49.13 -24.61
CA ILE A 904 29.28 49.32 -25.13
C ILE A 904 28.84 50.76 -24.83
N GLY A 905 28.83 51.59 -25.87
CA GLY A 905 28.38 52.98 -25.83
C GLY A 905 26.87 53.13 -25.94
N HIS A 906 26.41 54.36 -26.23
CA HIS A 906 25.00 54.68 -26.41
C HIS A 906 24.57 54.47 -27.87
N SER A 907 23.26 54.34 -28.13
CA SER A 907 22.72 54.19 -29.50
C SER A 907 23.08 55.35 -30.42
N LEU A 908 23.16 56.57 -29.87
CA LEU A 908 23.58 57.79 -30.59
C LEU A 908 25.03 57.73 -31.08
N ASP A 909 25.90 56.95 -30.43
CA ASP A 909 27.31 56.80 -30.78
C ASP A 909 27.54 55.67 -31.80
N GLY A 910 26.50 55.23 -32.52
CA GLY A 910 26.60 54.20 -33.55
C GLY A 910 26.61 52.75 -33.04
N TYR A 911 26.30 52.53 -31.75
CA TYR A 911 26.15 51.19 -31.18
C TYR A 911 24.74 50.65 -31.44
N CYS A 912 24.64 49.48 -32.08
CA CYS A 912 23.36 48.78 -32.21
C CYS A 912 23.54 47.26 -32.23
N ILE A 913 22.47 46.53 -31.95
CA ILE A 913 22.46 45.06 -31.97
C ILE A 913 21.38 44.58 -32.94
N ARG A 914 21.68 43.56 -33.76
CA ARG A 914 20.73 42.99 -34.73
C ARG A 914 20.73 41.47 -34.66
N VAL A 915 19.57 40.88 -34.92
CA VAL A 915 19.42 39.42 -35.07
C VAL A 915 20.06 38.97 -36.39
N GLY A 916 20.73 37.83 -36.38
CA GLY A 916 21.44 37.29 -37.53
C GLY A 916 22.89 37.72 -37.58
N VAL A 917 23.55 37.44 -38.71
CA VAL A 917 24.96 37.77 -38.95
C VAL A 917 25.04 38.83 -40.06
N ALA A 918 26.07 39.69 -40.02
CA ALA A 918 26.38 40.58 -41.13
C ALA A 918 26.62 39.80 -42.44
N ASN A 919 26.27 40.42 -43.59
CA ASN A 919 26.48 39.86 -44.92
C ASN A 919 27.93 39.34 -45.07
N ASP A 920 28.10 38.19 -45.74
CA ASP A 920 29.36 37.46 -45.98
C ASP A 920 29.81 36.46 -44.89
N PHE A 921 29.19 36.44 -43.70
CA PHE A 921 29.53 35.46 -42.66
C PHE A 921 28.56 34.26 -42.63
N LYS A 922 29.09 33.06 -42.34
CA LYS A 922 28.25 31.85 -42.14
C LYS A 922 27.44 31.97 -40.85
N ASP A 923 26.14 31.74 -40.94
CA ASP A 923 25.24 31.65 -39.79
C ASP A 923 25.30 30.24 -39.16
N GLN A 924 25.48 30.17 -37.84
CA GLN A 924 25.48 28.91 -37.08
C GLN A 924 24.14 28.63 -36.36
N GLY A 925 23.11 29.46 -36.61
CA GLY A 925 21.84 29.40 -35.89
C GLY A 925 21.92 30.19 -34.58
N PHE A 926 20.79 30.82 -34.21
CA PHE A 926 20.66 31.67 -33.02
C PHE A 926 21.75 32.78 -32.92
N SER A 927 22.17 33.32 -34.07
CA SER A 927 23.22 34.33 -34.15
C SER A 927 22.70 35.76 -33.96
N PHE A 928 23.59 36.65 -33.49
CA PHE A 928 23.36 38.09 -33.40
C PHE A 928 24.67 38.87 -33.64
N SER A 929 24.54 40.09 -34.19
CA SER A 929 25.66 40.98 -34.47
C SER A 929 25.59 42.23 -33.60
N LEU A 930 26.69 42.52 -32.90
CA LEU A 930 26.91 43.77 -32.18
C LEU A 930 27.73 44.72 -33.07
N PHE A 931 27.10 45.83 -33.46
CA PHE A 931 27.72 46.90 -34.22
C PHE A 931 28.36 47.89 -33.25
N THR A 932 29.65 48.14 -33.42
CA THR A 932 30.39 49.21 -32.75
C THR A 932 31.00 50.11 -33.84
N PRO A 933 31.33 51.39 -33.53
CA PRO A 933 31.88 52.32 -34.53
C PRO A 933 33.14 51.81 -35.25
N GLU A 934 33.96 51.04 -34.54
CA GLU A 934 35.20 50.51 -35.09
C GLU A 934 35.03 49.18 -35.85
N ARG A 935 34.08 48.33 -35.42
CA ARG A 935 33.98 46.94 -35.89
C ARG A 935 32.63 46.29 -35.57
N ILE A 936 32.22 45.35 -36.42
CA ILE A 936 31.11 44.42 -36.18
C ILE A 936 31.61 43.15 -35.48
N TYR A 937 30.93 42.74 -34.41
CA TYR A 937 31.18 41.50 -33.68
C TYR A 937 30.01 40.54 -33.87
N ASN A 938 30.30 39.36 -34.43
CA ASN A 938 29.31 38.31 -34.66
C ASN A 938 29.39 37.25 -33.54
N PHE A 939 28.25 36.99 -32.93
CA PHE A 939 28.07 36.01 -31.86
C PHE A 939 26.96 35.02 -32.21
N SER A 940 27.03 33.81 -31.66
CA SER A 940 25.98 32.78 -31.74
C SER A 940 25.83 32.09 -30.38
N SER A 941 24.58 31.87 -29.96
CA SER A 941 24.22 31.17 -28.72
C SER A 941 23.80 29.72 -29.01
N SER A 942 23.62 28.91 -27.96
CA SER A 942 23.13 27.53 -28.10
C SER A 942 21.62 27.41 -28.30
N THR A 943 20.83 28.38 -27.83
CA THR A 943 19.37 28.38 -27.93
C THR A 943 18.83 29.77 -28.29
N SER A 944 17.63 29.81 -28.89
CA SER A 944 16.95 31.09 -29.22
C SER A 944 16.68 31.93 -27.97
N GLN A 945 16.24 31.29 -26.88
CA GLN A 945 15.98 32.01 -25.62
C GLN A 945 17.27 32.65 -25.06
N ASP A 946 18.39 31.91 -25.07
CA ASP A 946 19.69 32.44 -24.60
C ASP A 946 20.16 33.61 -25.47
N ARG A 947 19.94 33.55 -26.80
CA ARG A 947 20.19 34.68 -27.72
C ARG A 947 19.40 35.92 -27.29
N ASP A 948 18.09 35.75 -27.15
CA ASP A 948 17.17 36.87 -26.94
C ASP A 948 17.44 37.56 -25.61
N GLU A 949 17.75 36.79 -24.58
CA GLU A 949 18.13 37.37 -23.30
C GLU A 949 19.53 38.03 -23.32
N TRP A 950 20.51 37.52 -24.10
CA TRP A 950 21.79 38.21 -24.35
C TRP A 950 21.57 39.55 -25.05
N MET A 951 20.74 39.55 -26.09
CA MET A 951 20.40 40.77 -26.82
C MET A 951 19.69 41.77 -25.93
N ASN A 952 18.70 41.33 -25.14
CA ASN A 952 17.98 42.18 -24.19
C ASN A 952 18.90 42.78 -23.12
N ALA A 953 19.88 42.02 -22.61
CA ALA A 953 20.84 42.53 -21.63
C ALA A 953 21.74 43.62 -22.23
N ILE A 954 22.23 43.43 -23.46
CA ILE A 954 23.06 44.41 -24.17
C ILE A 954 22.25 45.64 -24.56
N GLN A 955 21.04 45.45 -25.10
CA GLN A 955 20.14 46.53 -25.49
C GLN A 955 19.82 47.46 -24.31
N LYS A 956 19.50 46.88 -23.14
CA LYS A 956 19.28 47.63 -21.89
C LYS A 956 20.46 48.49 -21.45
N ILE A 957 21.67 48.22 -21.93
CA ILE A 957 22.87 49.03 -21.64
C ILE A 957 23.06 50.11 -22.71
N ILE A 958 22.80 49.78 -23.98
CA ILE A 958 22.84 50.73 -25.11
C ILE A 958 21.83 51.86 -24.89
N ASP A 959 20.64 51.55 -24.37
CA ASP A 959 19.56 52.52 -24.14
C ASP A 959 19.81 53.45 -22.94
N LYS A 960 20.80 53.15 -22.08
CA LYS A 960 21.12 53.99 -20.92
C LYS A 960 22.03 55.15 -21.33
N PRO A 961 21.79 56.39 -20.85
CA PRO A 961 22.70 57.50 -21.12
C PRO A 961 24.09 57.26 -20.48
N LEU A 962 25.13 57.82 -21.10
CA LEU A 962 26.50 57.73 -20.60
C LEU A 962 26.70 58.64 -19.38
N THR A 963 27.28 58.10 -18.30
CA THR A 963 27.68 58.90 -17.14
C THR A 963 29.10 59.46 -17.32
N PRO A 964 29.50 60.53 -16.61
CA PRO A 964 30.87 61.05 -16.65
C PRO A 964 31.94 60.00 -16.31
N ALA A 965 31.61 59.05 -15.42
CA ALA A 965 32.47 57.92 -15.09
C ALA A 965 32.63 56.93 -16.27
N ASP A 966 31.57 56.73 -17.07
CA ASP A 966 31.60 55.88 -18.26
C ASP A 966 32.44 56.49 -19.38
N ILE A 967 32.41 57.81 -19.53
CA ILE A 967 33.23 58.55 -20.52
C ILE A 967 34.71 58.44 -20.16
N SER A 968 35.06 58.62 -18.88
CA SER A 968 36.42 58.39 -18.38
C SER A 968 36.90 56.95 -18.58
N LEU A 969 35.99 55.98 -18.45
CA LEU A 969 36.28 54.57 -18.68
C LEU A 969 36.54 54.27 -20.17
N CYS A 970 35.73 54.84 -21.06
CA CYS A 970 35.89 54.73 -22.51
C CYS A 970 37.27 55.25 -22.96
N ALA A 971 37.62 56.48 -22.54
CA ALA A 971 38.91 57.10 -22.86
C ALA A 971 40.13 56.29 -22.34
N ARG A 972 40.01 55.64 -21.17
CA ARG A 972 41.06 54.76 -20.62
C ARG A 972 41.25 53.48 -21.45
N LEU A 973 40.19 52.94 -22.04
CA LEU A 973 40.23 51.73 -22.86
C LEU A 973 40.72 52.02 -24.29
N GLU A 974 40.36 53.16 -24.88
CA GLU A 974 40.83 53.59 -26.21
C GLU A 974 42.34 53.84 -26.24
N ARG A 975 42.92 54.48 -25.20
CA ARG A 975 44.37 54.68 -25.08
C ARG A 975 45.17 53.37 -25.14
N LYS A 976 44.60 52.26 -24.65
CA LYS A 976 45.22 50.93 -24.70
C LYS A 976 45.27 50.38 -26.14
N ARG A 977 44.23 50.59 -26.95
CA ARG A 977 44.17 50.12 -28.35
C ARG A 977 45.24 50.78 -29.22
N ASN A 978 45.48 52.08 -29.04
CA ASN A 978 46.50 52.84 -29.77
C ASN A 978 47.94 52.39 -29.43
N VAL A 979 48.20 51.96 -28.19
CA VAL A 979 49.51 51.40 -27.79
C VAL A 979 49.76 50.03 -28.43
N THR A 980 48.75 49.17 -28.55
CA THR A 980 48.91 47.85 -29.23
C THR A 980 49.01 47.95 -30.75
N MET A 981 48.35 48.93 -31.39
CA MET A 981 48.47 49.17 -32.83
C MET A 981 49.87 49.65 -33.23
N ASN A 982 50.49 50.54 -32.44
CA ASN A 982 51.84 51.04 -32.71
C ASN A 982 52.96 49.98 -32.57
N PHE A 983 52.71 48.88 -31.86
CA PHE A 983 53.65 47.74 -31.79
C PHE A 983 53.53 46.77 -32.97
N LEU A 984 52.39 46.77 -33.69
CA LEU A 984 52.14 45.90 -34.85
C LEU A 984 52.40 46.60 -36.19
N SER A 985 52.62 47.92 -36.20
CA SER A 985 53.04 48.69 -37.37
C SER A 985 54.55 49.02 -37.36
N GLY A 986 55.34 48.32 -36.56
CA GLY A 986 56.76 48.61 -36.32
C GLY A 986 57.65 47.37 -36.20
N ARG A 987 57.44 46.36 -37.05
CA ARG A 987 58.43 45.41 -37.63
C ARG A 987 57.73 44.24 -38.29
#